data_AF-A0A0A2HXA4-F1
#
_entry.id   AF-A0A0A2HXA4-F1
#
_cell.length_a   1.000
_cell.length_b   1.000
_cell.length_c   1.000
_cell.angle_alpha   90.00
_cell.angle_beta   90.00
_cell.angle_gamma   90.00
#
_symmetry.space_group_name_H-M   'P 1'
#
loop_
_entity.id
_entity.type
_entity.pdbx_description
1 polymer ?
#
loop_
_entity_poly.entity_id
_entity_poly.type
_entity_poly.pdbx_seq_one_letter_code
_entity_poly.pdbx_strand_id
1 'polypeptide(L)'
;MPTNPTRPFFDKDDYELLRIVKKVLSRAHRQQSMSSLMLASMHPHGIKEMAASRGLRIAHAIAQLLGSLETGMADDRLVALRSLRDEVLLSATTYFQKNTARVLMQIMKELVRNRGKTLRQLKLAHDFRLVSTGRPRLVRAELKHYHLLEMPEEWNQFTFDDRVHDANTKGRKSATHLVMDAWIKGIRNLTVIYYNYVDPEVAEELLEAGEILDVHIRIGIEMSSRFLGKYVRMTWSPYGFTDSHSLLHFLREKQIEILMEEGRQVSRYQQRYVFQVLEAFNRRHRQTLSEELAFEIRALDKQAFIDSVGTGQPSLLHLAKFIHSTLQPQIKQEIKRLEERYGTARTEERQELHSRLEQFGTLTREVLIDRFLQPGRNPEIVDPNIPRDDADVPALLHTSPRELLDRLSALHSGSHFILSLSNLSIQDTLELLYDCQGKITHIESYNLKDASHGMPAGPDIHAATGLTGEAVTIVNPERTYSLTNTLQKALNEDNVIVLKRTIREIIWDFENSRVALARNLELLQETATSAEAMMKKMTTELLAMDSRKERLLGILFDIESFHTYYRKRNLGSRIGSSSTGQSEHQYGMGLVVLDTLPLRARREAIREVRHNRRKCLPITARMLDHHHTRRSTQPMNLLERVLGYLPGSRFANRSEWRDWSLEAIELHPGREGNVVTLGGLRHPADYAIRLGTGAAAERIGKPLKYLNTGLKNLLKVVIGFIPAFLTFSLTKDWWLLAYFGAFIWLGITCLRNIIQSVLGGGGLVRSPLLQWNAFISWSRIADSLLYTGFSVPLLDYLVKTVLLDHYLGVNTSTNPVLLYSAMGLANGIYISSHNFFRGLPRSAALGNMFRSILSIPLAILFNTLIASILHAASIPGVDGILQKWAAVISKFASDCVAGVIEGLADRQTNIRIRLADYKSKLTHLFGLFAHLDMLFPEEDVLDMLQSPKMFIETMNYEARDLERAFIVTALDLMYFWMYQPRARKALQLIIEDMSTEEWLIFYRSQLILKRYREISQIFVDGLVGKHFSKALAFYLEQYGDYLTGMTRISQAKGLATR
;
A
#
# COMPACT_ATOMS: atom_id res chain seq x y z
N MET A 1 0.18 44.17 -2.95
CA MET A 1 0.04 42.69 -3.04
C MET A 1 1.33 42.12 -3.62
N PRO A 2 2.10 41.27 -2.93
CA PRO A 2 3.31 40.73 -3.52
C PRO A 2 2.94 39.66 -4.56
N THR A 3 3.43 39.85 -5.79
CA THR A 3 3.25 38.96 -6.93
C THR A 3 3.99 37.65 -6.67
N ASN A 4 3.26 36.61 -6.25
CA ASN A 4 3.82 35.27 -6.07
C ASN A 4 4.15 34.69 -7.47
N PRO A 5 5.43 34.46 -7.83
CA PRO A 5 5.86 34.09 -9.19
C PRO A 5 5.36 32.71 -9.66
N THR A 6 4.63 31.99 -8.81
CA THR A 6 4.10 30.63 -9.03
C THR A 6 2.62 30.59 -9.41
N ARG A 7 1.92 31.74 -9.50
CA ARG A 7 0.49 31.83 -9.84
C ARG A 7 0.05 31.19 -11.17
N PRO A 8 0.82 31.24 -12.28
CA PRO A 8 0.36 30.61 -13.53
C PRO A 8 0.48 29.07 -13.52
N PHE A 9 1.22 28.51 -12.54
CA PHE A 9 1.55 27.09 -12.52
C PHE A 9 0.61 26.27 -11.61
N PHE A 10 0.35 26.74 -10.40
CA PHE A 10 -0.44 25.96 -9.43
C PHE A 10 -1.89 26.45 -9.30
N ASP A 11 -2.79 25.53 -8.97
CA ASP A 11 -4.20 25.84 -8.71
C ASP A 11 -4.39 26.36 -7.27
N LYS A 12 -5.46 27.12 -7.01
CA LYS A 12 -5.78 27.62 -5.66
C LYS A 12 -5.88 26.46 -4.65
N ASP A 13 -6.47 25.34 -5.08
CA ASP A 13 -6.62 24.12 -4.29
C ASP A 13 -5.27 23.49 -3.89
N ASP A 14 -4.22 23.66 -4.71
CA ASP A 14 -2.88 23.14 -4.40
C ASP A 14 -2.28 23.89 -3.19
N TYR A 15 -2.50 25.21 -3.11
CA TYR A 15 -2.12 26.02 -1.95
C TYR A 15 -2.97 25.72 -0.71
N GLU A 16 -4.26 25.50 -0.90
CA GLU A 16 -5.17 25.14 0.18
C GLU A 16 -4.83 23.79 0.80
N LEU A 17 -4.55 22.78 -0.02
CA LEU A 17 -4.08 21.47 0.43
C LEU A 17 -2.80 21.61 1.27
N LEU A 18 -1.82 22.37 0.78
CA LEU A 18 -0.57 22.62 1.51
C LEU A 18 -0.80 23.35 2.84
N ARG A 19 -1.75 24.31 2.89
CA ARG A 19 -2.14 25.00 4.12
C ARG A 19 -2.78 24.04 5.12
N ILE A 20 -3.67 23.14 4.66
CA ILE A 20 -4.31 22.13 5.51
C ILE A 20 -3.27 21.19 6.09
N VAL A 21 -2.37 20.66 5.25
CA VAL A 21 -1.32 19.75 5.71
C VAL A 21 -0.42 20.43 6.75
N LYS A 22 0.04 21.66 6.50
CA LYS A 22 0.84 22.41 7.48
C LYS A 22 0.12 22.60 8.82
N LYS A 23 -1.18 22.88 8.77
CA LYS A 23 -2.02 23.11 9.96
C LYS A 23 -2.29 21.84 10.75
N VAL A 24 -2.49 20.70 10.09
CA VAL A 24 -2.71 19.41 10.77
C VAL A 24 -1.44 18.98 11.49
N LEU A 25 -0.30 19.08 10.81
CA LEU A 25 0.99 18.67 11.37
C LEU A 25 1.48 19.62 12.48
N SER A 26 1.07 20.90 12.47
CA SER A 26 1.43 21.84 13.55
C SER A 26 0.51 21.75 14.78
N ARG A 27 -0.62 21.05 14.69
CA ARG A 27 -1.62 20.91 15.77
C ARG A 27 -1.46 19.68 16.65
N ALA A 28 -0.44 18.86 16.40
CA ALA A 28 -0.15 17.61 17.12
C ALA A 28 0.10 17.74 18.64
N HIS A 29 -0.15 18.91 19.25
CA HIS A 29 0.05 19.19 20.69
C HIS A 29 -1.14 19.87 21.38
N ARG A 30 -2.30 20.10 20.73
CA ARG A 30 -3.47 20.70 21.41
C ARG A 30 -4.77 19.91 21.25
N GLN A 31 -5.05 19.19 22.34
CA GLN A 31 -6.33 18.77 22.91
C GLN A 31 -7.26 17.86 22.10
N GLN A 32 -7.50 16.71 22.74
CA GLN A 32 -8.39 15.59 22.43
C GLN A 32 -9.91 15.87 22.55
N SER A 33 -10.40 17.08 22.86
CA SER A 33 -11.79 17.17 23.35
C SER A 33 -12.91 17.40 22.32
N MET A 34 -12.66 17.74 21.05
CA MET A 34 -13.78 18.14 20.14
C MET A 34 -13.67 17.70 18.66
N SER A 35 -12.71 16.86 18.26
CA SER A 35 -12.55 16.44 16.85
C SER A 35 -12.49 14.93 16.58
N SER A 36 -12.69 14.07 17.60
CA SER A 36 -12.45 12.62 17.50
C SER A 36 -13.51 11.86 16.70
N LEU A 37 -14.77 12.31 16.68
CA LEU A 37 -15.87 11.63 15.97
C LEU A 37 -16.06 12.10 14.51
N MET A 38 -15.29 13.10 14.10
CA MET A 38 -15.45 13.86 12.84
C MET A 38 -15.02 13.13 11.57
N LEU A 39 -14.56 11.87 11.66
CA LEU A 39 -13.92 11.20 10.54
C LEU A 39 -14.11 9.68 10.46
N ALA A 40 -14.51 9.02 11.55
CA ALA A 40 -14.67 7.56 11.58
C ALA A 40 -16.08 7.10 11.20
N SER A 41 -17.15 7.74 11.71
CA SER A 41 -18.53 7.28 11.46
C SER A 41 -19.19 7.92 10.23
N MET A 42 -18.67 9.04 9.69
CA MET A 42 -19.24 9.71 8.51
C MET A 42 -18.86 9.02 7.19
N HIS A 43 -19.84 8.75 6.33
CA HIS A 43 -19.61 8.13 5.03
C HIS A 43 -18.79 9.04 4.11
N PRO A 44 -17.80 8.52 3.35
CA PRO A 44 -17.06 9.26 2.32
C PRO A 44 -17.92 9.98 1.29
N HIS A 45 -19.07 9.41 0.93
CA HIS A 45 -20.08 10.01 0.06
C HIS A 45 -21.24 10.69 0.81
N GLY A 46 -21.06 10.95 2.10
CA GLY A 46 -22.06 11.48 3.03
C GLY A 46 -22.00 13.00 3.18
N ILE A 47 -22.58 13.52 4.27
CA ILE A 47 -22.78 14.96 4.48
C ILE A 47 -21.47 15.78 4.48
N LYS A 48 -20.34 15.14 4.80
CA LYS A 48 -19.01 15.77 4.76
C LYS A 48 -18.57 16.23 3.37
N GLU A 49 -19.20 15.74 2.29
CA GLU A 49 -18.97 16.25 0.93
C GLU A 49 -19.32 17.74 0.78
N MET A 50 -20.27 18.25 1.57
CA MET A 50 -20.67 19.65 1.54
C MET A 50 -19.60 20.59 2.13
N ALA A 51 -18.71 20.06 2.98
CA ALA A 51 -17.71 20.85 3.69
C ALA A 51 -16.34 20.88 2.98
N ALA A 52 -15.95 19.80 2.32
CA ALA A 52 -14.65 19.71 1.66
C ALA A 52 -14.69 18.81 0.42
N SER A 53 -13.89 19.13 -0.60
CA SER A 53 -13.74 18.30 -1.79
C SER A 53 -13.06 16.96 -1.46
N ARG A 54 -13.31 15.92 -2.27
CA ARG A 54 -12.75 14.58 -2.07
C ARG A 54 -11.23 14.58 -1.89
N GLY A 55 -10.51 15.30 -2.75
CA GLY A 55 -9.05 15.40 -2.68
C GLY A 55 -8.57 16.01 -1.35
N LEU A 56 -9.28 17.02 -0.83
CA LEU A 56 -8.96 17.64 0.46
C LEU A 56 -9.29 16.73 1.65
N ARG A 57 -10.39 15.95 1.59
CA ARG A 57 -10.73 14.98 2.63
C ARG A 57 -9.69 13.86 2.73
N ILE A 58 -9.31 13.28 1.59
CA ILE A 58 -8.23 12.27 1.53
C ILE A 58 -6.93 12.88 2.06
N ALA A 59 -6.58 14.11 1.65
CA ALA A 59 -5.38 14.77 2.16
C ALA A 59 -5.42 14.99 3.67
N HIS A 60 -6.58 15.34 4.22
CA HIS A 60 -6.76 15.54 5.66
C HIS A 60 -6.60 14.22 6.42
N ALA A 61 -7.25 13.14 5.98
CA ALA A 61 -7.14 11.83 6.60
C ALA A 61 -5.68 11.31 6.59
N ILE A 62 -4.97 11.47 5.46
CA ILE A 62 -3.55 11.08 5.40
C ILE A 62 -2.69 11.97 6.31
N ALA A 63 -2.92 13.29 6.33
CA ALA A 63 -2.16 14.19 7.19
C ALA A 63 -2.40 13.91 8.68
N GLN A 64 -3.63 13.53 9.06
CA GLN A 64 -3.98 13.13 10.41
C GLN A 64 -3.28 11.83 10.79
N LEU A 65 -3.29 10.82 9.92
CA LEU A 65 -2.55 9.58 10.14
C LEU A 65 -1.05 9.86 10.29
N LEU A 66 -0.43 10.60 9.37
CA LEU A 66 1.00 10.89 9.47
C LEU A 66 1.34 11.70 10.74
N GLY A 67 0.44 12.57 11.19
CA GLY A 67 0.57 13.27 12.47
C GLY A 67 0.49 12.32 13.67
N SER A 68 -0.49 11.41 13.71
CA SER A 68 -0.61 10.42 14.79
C SER A 68 0.53 9.40 14.80
N LEU A 69 1.14 9.09 13.64
CA LEU A 69 2.35 8.28 13.58
C LEU A 69 3.60 8.97 14.14
N GLU A 70 3.65 10.31 14.18
CA GLU A 70 4.76 11.08 14.74
C GLU A 70 4.65 11.22 16.27
N THR A 71 3.44 11.41 16.82
CA THR A 71 3.25 11.77 18.24
C THR A 71 2.02 11.18 18.93
N GLY A 72 1.18 10.42 18.24
CA GLY A 72 -0.09 9.89 18.79
C GLY A 72 0.07 8.54 19.50
N MET A 73 -0.89 8.18 20.34
CA MET A 73 -0.97 6.86 20.98
C MET A 73 -1.48 5.78 20.00
N ALA A 74 -1.46 4.51 20.40
CA ALA A 74 -1.91 3.39 19.54
C ALA A 74 -3.34 3.61 19.01
N ASP A 75 -4.28 3.95 19.89
CA ASP A 75 -5.68 4.17 19.51
C ASP A 75 -5.84 5.34 18.51
N ASP A 76 -5.12 6.45 18.73
CA ASP A 76 -5.13 7.59 17.81
C ASP A 76 -4.63 7.18 16.41
N ARG A 77 -3.64 6.28 16.35
CA ARG A 77 -3.10 5.74 15.09
C ARG A 77 -4.12 4.85 14.39
N LEU A 78 -4.78 3.95 15.12
CA LEU A 78 -5.77 3.02 14.57
C LEU A 78 -7.02 3.73 14.08
N VAL A 79 -7.54 4.71 14.84
CA VAL A 79 -8.67 5.56 14.42
C VAL A 79 -8.32 6.35 13.15
N ALA A 80 -7.13 6.95 13.08
CA ALA A 80 -6.68 7.65 11.88
C ALA A 80 -6.52 6.70 10.68
N LEU A 81 -6.06 5.46 10.91
CA LEU A 81 -5.90 4.46 9.88
C LEU A 81 -7.25 3.99 9.32
N ARG A 82 -8.25 3.73 10.17
CA ARG A 82 -9.64 3.42 9.77
C ARG A 82 -10.22 4.52 8.91
N SER A 83 -10.12 5.77 9.39
CA SER A 83 -10.63 6.92 8.65
C SER A 83 -9.97 7.07 7.28
N LEU A 84 -8.65 6.88 7.20
CA LEU A 84 -7.93 6.87 5.93
C LEU A 84 -8.45 5.77 5.00
N ARG A 85 -8.55 4.53 5.50
CA ARG A 85 -9.05 3.40 4.72
C ARG A 85 -10.42 3.73 4.14
N ASP A 86 -11.33 4.26 4.95
CA ASP A 86 -12.68 4.55 4.50
C ASP A 86 -12.66 5.67 3.44
N GLU A 87 -11.94 6.77 3.67
CA GLU A 87 -11.83 7.87 2.70
C GLU A 87 -11.18 7.45 1.37
N VAL A 88 -10.31 6.46 1.37
CA VAL A 88 -9.54 6.08 0.18
C VAL A 88 -10.12 4.85 -0.52
N LEU A 89 -10.57 3.84 0.23
CA LEU A 89 -11.13 2.57 -0.25
C LEU A 89 -12.66 2.57 -0.41
N LEU A 90 -13.40 3.53 0.17
CA LEU A 90 -14.84 3.64 -0.11
C LEU A 90 -15.15 4.82 -1.05
N SER A 91 -14.27 5.82 -1.14
CA SER A 91 -14.49 6.99 -2.03
C SER A 91 -14.05 6.77 -3.49
N ALA A 92 -13.21 5.77 -3.77
CA ALA A 92 -12.68 5.55 -5.12
C ALA A 92 -13.63 4.73 -6.01
N THR A 93 -14.50 5.45 -6.71
CA THR A 93 -15.37 4.96 -7.79
C THR A 93 -14.61 4.54 -9.07
N THR A 94 -13.29 4.37 -9.00
CA THR A 94 -12.39 4.23 -10.15
C THR A 94 -11.81 2.83 -10.27
N TYR A 95 -11.68 2.32 -11.50
CA TYR A 95 -11.08 1.02 -11.85
C TYR A 95 -9.68 0.76 -11.24
N PHE A 96 -8.97 1.78 -10.74
CA PHE A 96 -7.59 1.68 -10.26
C PHE A 96 -7.44 2.16 -8.81
N GLN A 97 -8.41 1.78 -7.97
CA GLN A 97 -8.61 2.28 -6.62
C GLN A 97 -7.42 2.02 -5.69
N LYS A 98 -7.02 0.75 -5.52
CA LYS A 98 -5.98 0.36 -4.55
C LYS A 98 -4.62 0.92 -4.97
N ASN A 99 -4.30 0.91 -6.25
CA ASN A 99 -3.06 1.52 -6.73
C ASN A 99 -3.06 3.05 -6.61
N THR A 100 -4.20 3.73 -6.84
CA THR A 100 -4.32 5.19 -6.63
C THR A 100 -4.04 5.55 -5.17
N ALA A 101 -4.66 4.81 -4.26
CA ALA A 101 -4.49 4.96 -2.83
C ALA A 101 -3.02 4.88 -2.38
N ARG A 102 -2.33 3.82 -2.83
CA ARG A 102 -0.90 3.60 -2.53
C ARG A 102 -0.04 4.77 -2.99
N VAL A 103 -0.32 5.32 -4.17
CA VAL A 103 0.41 6.49 -4.69
C VAL A 103 0.10 7.76 -3.89
N LEU A 104 -1.17 8.02 -3.56
CA LEU A 104 -1.55 9.20 -2.76
C LEU A 104 -0.83 9.20 -1.39
N MET A 105 -0.78 8.04 -0.75
CA MET A 105 -0.03 7.84 0.49
C MET A 105 1.46 8.16 0.32
N GLN A 106 2.08 7.63 -0.74
CA GLN A 106 3.49 7.85 -1.01
C GLN A 106 3.81 9.32 -1.31
N ILE A 107 2.95 10.02 -2.08
CA ILE A 107 3.10 11.46 -2.35
C ILE A 107 2.98 12.27 -1.06
N MET A 108 2.01 11.95 -0.19
CA MET A 108 1.85 12.68 1.06
C MET A 108 3.03 12.48 2.01
N LYS A 109 3.58 11.25 2.10
CA LYS A 109 4.82 10.99 2.85
C LYS A 109 5.98 11.85 2.36
N GLU A 110 6.14 12.01 1.05
CA GLU A 110 7.17 12.89 0.48
C GLU A 110 6.87 14.37 0.72
N LEU A 111 5.60 14.78 0.74
CA LEU A 111 5.18 16.16 1.06
C LEU A 111 5.55 16.51 2.51
N VAL A 112 5.35 15.57 3.44
CA VAL A 112 5.76 15.68 4.85
C VAL A 112 7.28 15.67 5.02
N ARG A 113 8.00 14.81 4.28
CA ARG A 113 9.48 14.78 4.31
C ARG A 113 10.14 16.06 3.82
N ASN A 114 9.52 16.76 2.87
CA ASN A 114 10.06 17.98 2.27
C ASN A 114 9.52 19.27 2.93
N ARG A 115 9.16 19.22 4.23
CA ARG A 115 8.82 20.40 5.03
C ARG A 115 9.92 21.48 4.90
N GLY A 116 9.51 22.72 4.69
CA GLY A 116 10.43 23.86 4.47
C GLY A 116 10.76 24.16 3.00
N LYS A 117 10.55 23.22 2.07
CA LYS A 117 10.79 23.41 0.62
C LYS A 117 9.50 23.76 -0.12
N THR A 118 9.08 25.02 -0.07
CA THR A 118 7.76 25.47 -0.57
C THR A 118 7.45 25.05 -2.01
N LEU A 119 8.37 25.24 -2.96
CA LEU A 119 8.11 24.86 -4.35
C LEU A 119 7.96 23.34 -4.53
N ARG A 120 8.79 22.54 -3.84
CA ARG A 120 8.69 21.07 -3.86
C ARG A 120 7.33 20.61 -3.34
N GLN A 121 6.90 21.19 -2.22
CA GLN A 121 5.62 20.86 -1.61
C GLN A 121 4.45 21.24 -2.51
N LEU A 122 4.53 22.35 -3.26
CA LEU A 122 3.50 22.72 -4.25
C LEU A 122 3.45 21.74 -5.44
N LYS A 123 4.60 21.28 -5.96
CA LYS A 123 4.64 20.23 -6.99
C LYS A 123 3.98 18.94 -6.51
N LEU A 124 4.30 18.52 -5.27
CA LEU A 124 3.72 17.31 -4.67
C LEU A 124 2.21 17.47 -4.40
N ALA A 125 1.76 18.64 -3.94
CA ALA A 125 0.34 18.95 -3.76
C ALA A 125 -0.44 18.88 -5.08
N HIS A 126 0.14 19.41 -6.15
CA HIS A 126 -0.42 19.32 -7.49
C HIS A 126 -0.50 17.87 -8.00
N ASP A 127 0.59 17.11 -7.85
CA ASP A 127 0.65 15.71 -8.25
C ASP A 127 -0.37 14.86 -7.47
N PHE A 128 -0.54 15.13 -6.17
CA PHE A 128 -1.55 14.51 -5.33
C PHE A 128 -2.98 14.73 -5.88
N ARG A 129 -3.33 15.98 -6.22
CA ARG A 129 -4.65 16.31 -6.78
C ARG A 129 -4.88 15.68 -8.16
N LEU A 130 -3.84 15.60 -8.99
CA LEU A 130 -3.94 14.91 -10.29
C LEU A 130 -4.16 13.41 -10.11
N VAL A 131 -3.44 12.77 -9.20
CA VAL A 131 -3.56 11.34 -8.89
C VAL A 131 -4.91 11.01 -8.26
N SER A 132 -5.48 11.89 -7.42
CA SER A 132 -6.76 11.64 -6.74
C SER A 132 -7.95 11.44 -7.70
N THR A 133 -7.76 11.76 -8.99
CA THR A 133 -8.73 11.47 -10.06
C THR A 133 -8.79 9.99 -10.45
N GLY A 134 -7.82 9.16 -10.03
CA GLY A 134 -7.76 7.72 -10.30
C GLY A 134 -7.47 7.34 -11.76
N ARG A 135 -6.96 8.26 -12.58
CA ARG A 135 -6.62 7.99 -13.99
C ARG A 135 -5.44 7.00 -14.08
N PRO A 136 -5.60 5.79 -14.67
CA PRO A 136 -4.57 4.75 -14.62
C PRO A 136 -3.20 5.16 -15.16
N ARG A 137 -3.15 6.05 -16.16
CA ARG A 137 -1.89 6.54 -16.73
C ARG A 137 -1.08 7.39 -15.76
N LEU A 138 -1.75 8.29 -15.03
CA LEU A 138 -1.10 9.15 -14.05
C LEU A 138 -0.63 8.31 -12.87
N VAL A 139 -1.49 7.42 -12.38
CA VAL A 139 -1.15 6.54 -11.26
C VAL A 139 0.03 5.64 -11.62
N ARG A 140 0.05 5.02 -12.82
CA ARG A 140 1.19 4.21 -13.27
C ARG A 140 2.50 5.01 -13.40
N ALA A 141 2.42 6.25 -13.88
CA ALA A 141 3.59 7.11 -13.99
C ALA A 141 4.19 7.40 -12.60
N GLU A 142 3.34 7.64 -11.61
CA GLU A 142 3.77 7.88 -10.22
C GLU A 142 4.20 6.58 -9.52
N LEU A 143 3.53 5.44 -9.74
CA LEU A 143 3.99 4.12 -9.28
C LEU A 143 5.43 3.87 -9.76
N LYS A 144 5.70 4.10 -11.04
CA LYS A 144 7.04 4.00 -11.60
C LYS A 144 8.01 5.01 -10.98
N HIS A 145 7.59 6.25 -10.77
CA HIS A 145 8.43 7.28 -10.15
C HIS A 145 8.89 6.88 -8.74
N TYR A 146 8.02 6.22 -7.98
CA TYR A 146 8.31 5.76 -6.62
C TYR A 146 8.81 4.30 -6.53
N HIS A 147 9.13 3.66 -7.67
CA HIS A 147 9.54 2.25 -7.71
C HIS A 147 8.54 1.28 -7.05
N LEU A 148 7.24 1.56 -7.18
CA LEU A 148 6.16 0.69 -6.75
C LEU A 148 5.64 -0.13 -7.93
N LEU A 149 5.49 -1.44 -7.76
CA LEU A 149 4.85 -2.29 -8.76
C LEU A 149 3.33 -2.09 -8.75
N GLU A 150 2.72 -2.14 -9.94
CA GLU A 150 1.27 -2.18 -10.12
C GLU A 150 0.73 -3.52 -9.59
N MET A 151 -0.15 -3.45 -8.59
CA MET A 151 -0.84 -4.62 -8.01
C MET A 151 -2.17 -4.87 -8.75
N PRO A 152 -2.68 -6.11 -8.78
CA PRO A 152 -4.04 -6.36 -9.24
C PRO A 152 -5.05 -5.64 -8.33
N GLU A 153 -6.14 -5.16 -8.91
CA GLU A 153 -7.18 -4.45 -8.15
C GLU A 153 -8.09 -5.42 -7.41
N GLU A 154 -8.18 -6.69 -7.86
CA GLU A 154 -8.75 -7.79 -7.06
C GLU A 154 -7.95 -8.04 -5.77
N TRP A 155 -6.70 -7.54 -5.70
CA TRP A 155 -5.81 -7.69 -4.54
C TRP A 155 -5.49 -9.13 -4.18
N ASN A 156 -5.37 -9.97 -5.20
CA ASN A 156 -5.09 -11.40 -5.08
C ASN A 156 -3.61 -11.75 -5.27
N GLN A 157 -2.71 -10.77 -5.43
CA GLN A 157 -1.27 -11.06 -5.60
C GLN A 157 -0.70 -11.83 -4.41
N PHE A 158 0.29 -12.68 -4.64
CA PHE A 158 1.04 -13.32 -3.58
C PHE A 158 2.30 -12.52 -3.27
N THR A 159 2.20 -11.73 -2.20
CA THR A 159 3.27 -10.88 -1.67
C THR A 159 3.41 -11.14 -0.18
N PHE A 160 4.66 -11.25 0.27
CA PHE A 160 4.94 -11.64 1.63
C PHE A 160 6.27 -11.11 2.16
N ASP A 161 6.42 -11.11 3.47
CA ASP A 161 7.70 -10.99 4.16
C ASP A 161 7.60 -11.75 5.49
N ASP A 162 8.32 -12.88 5.62
CA ASP A 162 8.23 -13.73 6.80
C ASP A 162 9.10 -13.25 7.98
N ARG A 163 9.85 -12.14 7.83
CA ARG A 163 10.66 -11.60 8.93
C ARG A 163 10.85 -10.09 8.83
N VAL A 164 10.08 -9.35 9.62
CA VAL A 164 10.21 -7.90 9.77
C VAL A 164 10.20 -7.46 11.23
N HIS A 165 10.68 -6.25 11.49
CA HIS A 165 10.79 -5.70 12.84
C HIS A 165 10.12 -4.32 12.95
N ASP A 166 9.36 -4.11 14.01
CA ASP A 166 8.76 -2.83 14.41
C ASP A 166 9.61 -2.11 15.48
N ALA A 167 9.13 -0.97 15.96
CA ALA A 167 9.79 -0.14 16.96
C ALA A 167 9.98 -0.85 18.32
N ASN A 168 9.17 -1.86 18.65
CA ASN A 168 9.27 -2.58 19.92
C ASN A 168 10.44 -3.60 19.93
N THR A 169 11.09 -3.80 18.77
CA THR A 169 12.32 -4.60 18.65
C THR A 169 13.50 -3.79 18.13
N LYS A 170 13.90 -3.97 16.87
CA LYS A 170 15.02 -3.27 16.20
C LYS A 170 14.56 -2.34 15.07
N GLY A 171 13.26 -2.34 14.77
CA GLY A 171 12.67 -1.45 13.78
C GLY A 171 12.63 0.00 14.29
N ARG A 172 12.22 0.92 13.41
CA ARG A 172 12.08 2.35 13.76
C ARG A 172 10.64 2.86 13.74
N LYS A 173 9.68 2.00 13.41
CA LYS A 173 8.30 2.36 13.08
C LYS A 173 7.35 1.63 14.01
N SER A 174 6.32 2.31 14.52
CA SER A 174 5.25 1.65 15.25
C SER A 174 4.59 0.55 14.41
N ALA A 175 3.84 -0.33 15.07
CA ALA A 175 3.09 -1.40 14.41
C ALA A 175 2.16 -0.85 13.32
N THR A 176 1.35 0.18 13.61
CA THR A 176 0.49 0.80 12.58
C THR A 176 1.28 1.34 11.38
N HIS A 177 2.42 2.00 11.62
CA HIS A 177 3.25 2.54 10.54
C HIS A 177 3.88 1.42 9.71
N LEU A 178 4.33 0.33 10.34
CA LEU A 178 4.86 -0.83 9.64
C LEU A 178 3.83 -1.43 8.67
N VAL A 179 2.60 -1.67 9.14
CA VAL A 179 1.51 -2.22 8.32
C VAL A 179 1.13 -1.26 7.18
N MET A 180 1.02 0.04 7.45
CA MET A 180 0.79 1.05 6.40
C MET A 180 1.87 0.97 5.30
N ASP A 181 3.14 0.86 5.70
CA ASP A 181 4.25 0.76 4.75
C ASP A 181 4.34 -0.59 4.02
N ALA A 182 3.81 -1.66 4.61
CA ALA A 182 3.64 -2.96 3.97
C ALA A 182 2.58 -2.86 2.87
N TRP A 183 1.44 -2.27 3.21
CA TRP A 183 0.31 -2.07 2.32
C TRP A 183 0.63 -1.15 1.13
N ILE A 184 1.36 -0.04 1.36
CA ILE A 184 1.85 0.84 0.28
C ILE A 184 2.71 0.05 -0.71
N LYS A 185 3.53 -0.91 -0.26
CA LYS A 185 4.32 -1.78 -1.15
C LYS A 185 3.50 -2.87 -1.82
N GLY A 186 2.29 -3.14 -1.34
CA GLY A 186 1.39 -4.19 -1.85
C GLY A 186 1.61 -5.53 -1.18
N ILE A 187 2.23 -5.58 0.00
CA ILE A 187 2.42 -6.80 0.80
C ILE A 187 1.09 -7.23 1.41
N ARG A 188 0.77 -8.52 1.31
CA ARG A 188 -0.45 -9.12 1.88
C ARG A 188 -0.20 -10.02 3.08
N ASN A 189 0.98 -10.63 3.18
CA ASN A 189 1.33 -11.49 4.31
C ASN A 189 2.57 -10.93 5.00
N LEU A 190 2.48 -10.65 6.30
CA LEU A 190 3.56 -10.04 7.06
C LEU A 190 3.75 -10.80 8.37
N THR A 191 4.96 -11.28 8.61
CA THR A 191 5.32 -11.88 9.90
C THR A 191 6.24 -10.94 10.66
N VAL A 192 5.76 -10.42 11.79
CA VAL A 192 6.52 -9.50 12.65
C VAL A 192 7.18 -10.31 13.77
N ILE A 193 8.50 -10.18 13.90
CA ILE A 193 9.29 -10.93 14.87
C ILE A 193 9.64 -10.06 16.08
N TYR A 194 9.16 -10.50 17.24
CA TYR A 194 9.46 -9.95 18.56
C TYR A 194 10.57 -10.75 19.24
N TYR A 195 11.46 -10.09 19.99
CA TYR A 195 12.55 -10.76 20.70
C TYR A 195 12.15 -11.06 22.14
N ASN A 196 12.22 -12.33 22.51
CA ASN A 196 11.94 -12.92 23.82
C ASN A 196 10.51 -12.75 24.37
N TYR A 197 9.83 -11.62 24.13
CA TYR A 197 8.47 -11.36 24.59
C TYR A 197 7.72 -10.39 23.66
N VAL A 198 6.40 -10.36 23.76
CA VAL A 198 5.52 -9.36 23.13
C VAL A 198 4.46 -8.92 24.14
N ASP A 199 4.22 -7.61 24.22
CA ASP A 199 3.15 -7.04 25.04
C ASP A 199 1.79 -7.22 24.33
N PRO A 200 0.72 -7.64 25.02
CA PRO A 200 -0.60 -7.82 24.41
C PRO A 200 -1.11 -6.57 23.69
N GLU A 201 -0.86 -5.38 24.21
CA GLU A 201 -1.27 -4.10 23.60
C GLU A 201 -0.55 -3.84 22.27
N VAL A 202 0.72 -4.26 22.17
CA VAL A 202 1.50 -4.16 20.92
C VAL A 202 0.97 -5.15 19.88
N ALA A 203 0.65 -6.37 20.32
CA ALA A 203 0.03 -7.37 19.46
C ALA A 203 -1.34 -6.90 18.95
N GLU A 204 -2.15 -6.28 19.82
CA GLU A 204 -3.47 -5.73 19.50
C GLU A 204 -3.37 -4.62 18.44
N GLU A 205 -2.50 -3.62 18.63
CA GLU A 205 -2.26 -2.57 17.64
C GLU A 205 -1.86 -3.17 16.27
N LEU A 206 -0.99 -4.18 16.28
CA LEU A 206 -0.49 -4.80 15.05
C LEU A 206 -1.59 -5.58 14.31
N LEU A 207 -2.34 -6.42 15.01
CA LEU A 207 -3.41 -7.24 14.44
C LEU A 207 -4.55 -6.36 13.92
N GLU A 208 -4.97 -5.36 14.70
CA GLU A 208 -6.02 -4.43 14.31
C GLU A 208 -5.60 -3.59 13.09
N ALA A 209 -4.36 -3.11 13.04
CA ALA A 209 -3.85 -2.41 11.85
C ALA A 209 -3.86 -3.32 10.60
N GLY A 210 -3.54 -4.61 10.78
CA GLY A 210 -3.61 -5.65 9.74
C GLY A 210 -5.02 -5.82 9.19
N GLU A 211 -6.01 -5.98 10.07
CA GLU A 211 -7.43 -6.11 9.71
C GLU A 211 -7.95 -4.86 8.99
N ILE A 212 -7.58 -3.67 9.46
CA ILE A 212 -7.99 -2.41 8.84
C ILE A 212 -7.52 -2.38 7.37
N LEU A 213 -6.26 -2.74 7.08
CA LEU A 213 -5.70 -2.62 5.74
C LEU A 213 -5.77 -3.89 4.87
N ASP A 214 -6.42 -4.95 5.35
CA ASP A 214 -6.45 -6.25 4.66
C ASP A 214 -5.04 -6.81 4.39
N VAL A 215 -4.22 -6.82 5.46
CA VAL A 215 -2.88 -7.42 5.51
C VAL A 215 -2.89 -8.53 6.56
N HIS A 216 -2.64 -9.77 6.15
CA HIS A 216 -2.54 -10.91 7.04
C HIS A 216 -1.27 -10.81 7.88
N ILE A 217 -1.45 -10.65 9.19
CA ILE A 217 -0.37 -10.53 10.17
C ILE A 217 -0.13 -11.89 10.84
N ARG A 218 1.14 -12.21 11.06
CA ARG A 218 1.58 -13.28 11.97
C ARG A 218 2.55 -12.71 12.98
N ILE A 219 2.41 -13.13 14.22
CA ILE A 219 3.33 -12.77 15.31
C ILE A 219 4.27 -13.95 15.53
N GLY A 220 5.57 -13.67 15.54
CA GLY A 220 6.61 -14.62 15.93
C GLY A 220 7.39 -14.09 17.11
N ILE A 221 7.67 -14.94 18.09
CA ILE A 221 8.49 -14.63 19.26
C ILE A 221 9.79 -15.42 19.12
N GLU A 222 10.89 -14.74 18.86
CA GLU A 222 12.22 -15.34 18.74
C GLU A 222 12.86 -15.48 20.12
N MET A 223 13.14 -16.73 20.49
CA MET A 223 13.76 -17.11 21.76
C MET A 223 15.08 -17.82 21.52
N SER A 224 16.00 -17.70 22.48
CA SER A 224 17.30 -18.35 22.46
C SER A 224 17.34 -19.57 23.37
N SER A 225 17.97 -20.65 22.92
CA SER A 225 18.24 -21.87 23.70
C SER A 225 19.70 -22.31 23.53
N ARG A 226 20.24 -23.04 24.51
CA ARG A 226 21.66 -23.44 24.55
C ARG A 226 21.89 -24.71 23.73
N PHE A 227 22.83 -24.67 22.79
CA PHE A 227 23.22 -25.80 21.95
C PHE A 227 24.72 -25.76 21.65
N LEU A 228 25.45 -26.82 21.97
CA LEU A 228 26.89 -27.00 21.68
C LEU A 228 27.76 -25.76 21.97
N GLY A 229 27.60 -25.15 23.15
CA GLY A 229 28.40 -23.99 23.56
C GLY A 229 28.01 -22.66 22.91
N LYS A 230 26.88 -22.59 22.20
CA LYS A 230 26.29 -21.35 21.66
C LYS A 230 24.80 -21.25 21.92
N TYR A 231 24.23 -20.07 21.66
CA TYR A 231 22.79 -19.88 21.62
C TYR A 231 22.23 -20.02 20.20
N VAL A 232 21.22 -20.88 20.04
CA VAL A 232 20.46 -21.03 18.80
C VAL A 232 19.12 -20.33 18.92
N ARG A 233 18.62 -19.78 17.81
CA ARG A 233 17.41 -18.96 17.80
C ARG A 233 16.25 -19.71 17.14
N MET A 234 15.13 -19.75 17.86
CA MET A 234 13.90 -20.37 17.43
C MET A 234 12.78 -19.35 17.51
N THR A 235 12.09 -19.14 16.40
CA THR A 235 10.87 -18.34 16.39
C THR A 235 9.68 -19.25 16.68
N TRP A 236 8.95 -18.93 17.74
CA TRP A 236 7.66 -19.51 18.06
C TRP A 236 6.55 -18.65 17.48
N SER A 237 5.70 -19.24 16.64
CA SER A 237 4.52 -18.59 16.07
C SER A 237 3.27 -19.40 16.39
N PRO A 238 2.43 -18.94 17.34
CA PRO A 238 1.14 -19.55 17.61
C PRO A 238 0.27 -19.54 16.34
N TYR A 239 -0.34 -20.68 15.99
CA TYR A 239 -1.13 -20.83 14.76
C TYR A 239 -2.41 -21.62 15.00
N GLY A 240 -3.42 -21.47 14.13
CA GLY A 240 -4.70 -22.18 14.23
C GLY A 240 -5.81 -21.39 14.92
N PHE A 241 -5.63 -20.10 15.13
CA PHE A 241 -6.69 -19.20 15.60
C PHE A 241 -7.62 -18.82 14.44
N THR A 242 -8.92 -18.72 14.73
CA THR A 242 -9.95 -18.35 13.74
C THR A 242 -9.97 -16.85 13.44
N ASP A 243 -9.63 -16.03 14.44
CA ASP A 243 -9.63 -14.58 14.39
C ASP A 243 -8.56 -13.98 15.30
N SER A 244 -8.31 -12.67 15.16
CA SER A 244 -7.32 -11.95 15.96
C SER A 244 -7.69 -11.89 17.44
N HIS A 245 -8.99 -11.86 17.76
CA HIS A 245 -9.47 -11.83 19.15
C HIS A 245 -9.09 -13.10 19.92
N SER A 246 -9.22 -14.28 19.30
CA SER A 246 -8.82 -15.54 19.93
C SER A 246 -7.32 -15.58 20.23
N LEU A 247 -6.47 -15.05 19.33
CA LEU A 247 -5.03 -14.94 19.56
C LEU A 247 -4.70 -13.97 20.71
N LEU A 248 -5.39 -12.83 20.80
CA LEU A 248 -5.20 -11.87 21.88
C LEU A 248 -5.62 -12.43 23.24
N HIS A 249 -6.73 -13.17 23.28
CA HIS A 249 -7.15 -13.88 24.49
C HIS A 249 -6.07 -14.87 24.95
N PHE A 250 -5.52 -15.67 24.02
CA PHE A 250 -4.43 -16.60 24.31
C PHE A 250 -3.19 -15.89 24.88
N LEU A 251 -2.80 -14.73 24.32
CA LEU A 251 -1.65 -13.96 24.83
C LEU A 251 -1.85 -13.41 26.26
N ARG A 252 -3.09 -13.31 26.73
CA ARG A 252 -3.46 -12.86 28.08
C ARG A 252 -3.66 -14.02 29.08
N GLU A 253 -3.42 -15.27 28.66
CA GLU A 253 -3.49 -16.41 29.58
C GLU A 253 -2.31 -16.42 30.55
N LYS A 254 -2.57 -16.77 31.82
CA LYS A 254 -1.58 -16.74 32.91
C LYS A 254 -0.28 -17.49 32.61
N GLN A 255 -0.35 -18.64 31.93
CA GLN A 255 0.84 -19.42 31.57
C GLN A 255 1.70 -18.71 30.52
N ILE A 256 1.07 -17.95 29.63
CA ILE A 256 1.75 -17.15 28.61
C ILE A 256 2.37 -15.91 29.26
N GLU A 257 1.66 -15.24 30.17
CA GLU A 257 2.21 -14.10 30.93
C GLU A 257 3.50 -14.46 31.68
N ILE A 258 3.53 -15.65 32.33
CA ILE A 258 4.72 -16.16 33.01
C ILE A 258 5.88 -16.33 32.01
N LEU A 259 5.62 -16.97 30.87
CA LEU A 259 6.63 -17.14 29.82
C LEU A 259 7.12 -15.79 29.27
N MET A 260 6.23 -14.82 29.09
CA MET A 260 6.60 -13.47 28.63
C MET A 260 7.47 -12.74 29.65
N GLU A 261 7.21 -12.87 30.96
CA GLU A 261 8.07 -12.27 31.99
C GLU A 261 9.45 -12.93 32.04
N GLU A 262 9.55 -14.24 31.89
CA GLU A 262 10.84 -14.93 31.72
C GLU A 262 11.59 -14.39 30.48
N GLY A 263 10.87 -14.19 29.38
CA GLY A 263 11.40 -13.52 28.19
C GLY A 263 11.91 -12.10 28.47
N ARG A 264 11.19 -11.31 29.27
CA ARG A 264 11.65 -9.97 29.71
C ARG A 264 12.94 -10.06 30.52
N GLN A 265 13.12 -11.08 31.36
CA GLN A 265 14.36 -11.29 32.10
C GLN A 265 15.54 -11.55 31.16
N VAL A 266 15.35 -12.36 30.11
CA VAL A 266 16.35 -12.56 29.05
C VAL A 266 16.69 -11.25 28.34
N SER A 267 15.68 -10.46 27.94
CA SER A 267 15.93 -9.15 27.33
C SER A 267 16.67 -8.20 28.27
N ARG A 268 16.33 -8.14 29.56
CA ARG A 268 17.06 -7.32 30.55
C ARG A 268 18.52 -7.75 30.67
N TYR A 269 18.78 -9.06 30.73
CA TYR A 269 20.13 -9.61 30.76
C TYR A 269 20.95 -9.17 29.53
N GLN A 270 20.39 -9.32 28.33
CA GLN A 270 21.04 -8.93 27.08
C GLN A 270 21.25 -7.40 26.97
N GLN A 271 20.32 -6.59 27.48
CA GLN A 271 20.41 -5.13 27.44
C GLN A 271 21.49 -4.56 28.37
N ARG A 272 21.86 -5.25 29.45
CA ARG A 272 22.97 -4.84 30.34
C ARG A 272 24.26 -4.61 29.57
N TYR A 273 24.56 -5.50 28.62
CA TYR A 273 25.73 -5.37 27.74
C TYR A 273 25.72 -4.05 26.96
N VAL A 274 24.57 -3.64 26.40
CA VAL A 274 24.44 -2.39 25.62
C VAL A 274 24.80 -1.16 26.47
N PHE A 275 24.36 -1.15 27.73
CA PHE A 275 24.68 -0.06 28.64
C PHE A 275 26.16 -0.04 29.05
N GLN A 276 26.77 -1.20 29.26
CA GLN A 276 28.21 -1.31 29.53
C GLN A 276 29.05 -0.87 28.33
N VAL A 277 28.62 -1.18 27.10
CA VAL A 277 29.27 -0.70 25.88
C VAL A 277 29.17 0.82 25.75
N LEU A 278 28.04 1.43 26.11
CA LEU A 278 27.90 2.90 26.15
C LEU A 278 28.91 3.52 27.13
N GLU A 279 29.08 2.93 28.31
CA GLU A 279 30.09 3.37 29.28
C GLU A 279 31.52 3.22 28.75
N ALA A 280 31.83 2.08 28.14
CA ALA A 280 33.13 1.84 27.50
C ALA A 280 33.39 2.82 26.34
N PHE A 281 32.36 3.14 25.55
CA PHE A 281 32.43 4.15 24.50
C PHE A 281 32.78 5.52 25.07
N ASN A 282 32.08 5.97 26.12
CA ASN A 282 32.35 7.25 26.76
C ASN A 282 33.76 7.35 27.37
N ARG A 283 34.27 6.24 27.90
CA ARG A 283 35.59 6.17 28.54
C ARG A 283 36.73 6.11 27.52
N ARG A 284 36.62 5.27 26.49
CA ARG A 284 37.70 4.92 25.55
C ARG A 284 37.41 5.41 24.14
N HIS A 285 36.38 4.85 23.50
CA HIS A 285 36.17 5.02 22.06
C HIS A 285 35.83 6.46 21.64
N ARG A 286 35.22 7.27 22.51
CA ARG A 286 34.93 8.68 22.20
C ARG A 286 36.20 9.50 22.00
N GLN A 287 37.29 9.15 22.70
CA GLN A 287 38.56 9.89 22.61
C GLN A 287 39.19 9.65 21.25
N THR A 288 39.32 8.38 20.86
CA THR A 288 39.78 7.96 19.52
C THR A 288 38.94 8.61 18.41
N LEU A 289 37.62 8.60 18.54
CA LEU A 289 36.75 9.21 17.54
C LEU A 289 36.84 10.75 17.52
N SER A 290 37.10 11.39 18.67
CA SER A 290 37.31 12.85 18.75
C SER A 290 38.59 13.27 18.04
N GLU A 291 39.66 12.48 18.18
CA GLU A 291 40.93 12.68 17.47
C GLU A 291 40.75 12.52 15.95
N GLU A 292 40.08 11.45 15.51
CA GLU A 292 39.82 11.18 14.08
C GLU A 292 38.96 12.28 13.43
N LEU A 293 37.93 12.75 14.11
CA LEU A 293 37.02 13.78 13.58
C LEU A 293 37.52 15.22 13.83
N ALA A 294 38.59 15.39 14.62
CA ALA A 294 39.19 16.65 14.98
C ALA A 294 38.20 17.67 15.61
N PHE A 295 37.24 17.19 16.41
CA PHE A 295 36.41 18.02 17.29
C PHE A 295 36.03 17.25 18.56
N GLU A 296 35.74 17.98 19.64
CA GLU A 296 35.41 17.38 20.93
C GLU A 296 34.02 16.71 20.92
N ILE A 297 33.99 15.41 21.18
CA ILE A 297 32.76 14.63 21.38
C ILE A 297 32.45 14.57 22.87
N ARG A 298 31.34 15.17 23.32
CA ARG A 298 30.90 15.11 24.72
C ARG A 298 30.49 13.69 25.13
N ALA A 299 30.59 13.39 26.42
CA ALA A 299 30.08 12.13 26.97
C ALA A 299 28.57 12.02 26.71
N LEU A 300 28.17 10.85 26.25
CA LEU A 300 26.79 10.53 25.90
C LEU A 300 26.02 10.13 27.15
N ASP A 301 24.88 10.77 27.37
CA ASP A 301 24.03 10.49 28.54
C ASP A 301 23.20 9.21 28.36
N LYS A 302 23.10 8.43 29.44
CA LYS A 302 22.37 7.16 29.45
C LYS A 302 20.86 7.37 29.37
N GLN A 303 20.32 8.38 30.05
CA GLN A 303 18.88 8.63 30.02
C GLN A 303 18.45 9.14 28.64
N ALA A 304 19.21 10.05 28.06
CA ALA A 304 19.01 10.52 26.69
C ALA A 304 19.07 9.38 25.66
N PHE A 305 19.94 8.38 25.88
CA PHE A 305 19.95 7.17 25.05
C PHE A 305 18.64 6.38 25.20
N ILE A 306 18.19 6.10 26.43
CA ILE A 306 16.93 5.38 26.70
C ILE A 306 15.74 6.11 26.06
N ASP A 307 15.64 7.42 26.26
CA ASP A 307 14.59 8.26 25.69
C ASP A 307 14.60 8.23 24.16
N SER A 308 15.78 8.12 23.54
CA SER A 308 15.93 8.00 22.08
C SER A 308 15.46 6.66 21.51
N VAL A 309 15.45 5.60 22.33
CA VAL A 309 14.92 4.27 21.96
C VAL A 309 13.40 4.24 22.03
N GLY A 310 12.80 4.95 23.00
CA GLY A 310 11.35 5.01 23.19
C GLY A 310 10.79 3.69 23.71
N THR A 311 9.78 3.12 23.02
CA THR A 311 9.13 1.85 23.41
C THR A 311 9.93 0.60 23.00
N GLY A 312 11.07 0.78 22.32
CA GLY A 312 11.89 -0.31 21.81
C GLY A 312 12.84 -0.94 22.83
N GLN A 313 13.39 -2.09 22.47
CA GLN A 313 14.43 -2.74 23.26
C GLN A 313 15.82 -2.15 22.91
N PRO A 314 16.60 -1.63 23.90
CA PRO A 314 17.96 -1.16 23.67
C PRO A 314 18.82 -2.22 22.95
N SER A 315 19.53 -1.79 21.92
CA SER A 315 20.40 -2.66 21.11
C SER A 315 21.62 -1.89 20.62
N LEU A 316 22.67 -2.60 20.17
CA LEU A 316 23.85 -1.94 19.59
C LEU A 316 23.51 -1.09 18.35
N LEU A 317 22.47 -1.47 17.59
CA LEU A 317 21.98 -0.68 16.47
C LEU A 317 21.38 0.65 16.94
N HIS A 318 20.63 0.63 18.05
CA HIS A 318 20.11 1.83 18.67
C HIS A 318 21.22 2.73 19.18
N LEU A 319 22.24 2.14 19.82
CA LEU A 319 23.39 2.88 20.33
C LEU A 319 24.18 3.55 19.21
N ALA A 320 24.48 2.83 18.13
CA ALA A 320 25.14 3.40 16.95
C ALA A 320 24.34 4.54 16.31
N LYS A 321 23.01 4.38 16.21
CA LYS A 321 22.13 5.43 15.72
C LYS A 321 22.16 6.67 16.62
N PHE A 322 22.12 6.47 17.94
CA PHE A 322 22.16 7.54 18.92
C PHE A 322 23.47 8.33 18.86
N ILE A 323 24.61 7.62 18.82
CA ILE A 323 25.94 8.21 18.61
C ILE A 323 25.93 9.03 17.32
N HIS A 324 25.57 8.42 16.19
CA HIS A 324 25.56 9.09 14.89
C HIS A 324 24.65 10.32 14.87
N SER A 325 23.44 10.24 15.44
CA SER A 325 22.51 11.39 15.50
C SER A 325 23.02 12.53 16.37
N THR A 326 23.78 12.22 17.42
CA THR A 326 24.36 13.22 18.33
C THR A 326 25.51 13.97 17.66
N LEU A 327 26.31 13.27 16.84
CA LEU A 327 27.45 13.84 16.12
C LEU A 327 27.04 14.63 14.86
N GLN A 328 25.91 14.27 14.24
CA GLN A 328 25.50 14.82 12.94
C GLN A 328 25.41 16.36 12.86
N PRO A 329 24.91 17.10 13.87
CA PRO A 329 24.88 18.56 13.82
C PRO A 329 26.27 19.20 13.75
N GLN A 330 27.24 18.69 14.54
CA GLN A 330 28.62 19.17 14.53
C GLN A 330 29.31 18.82 13.20
N ILE A 331 29.15 17.59 12.72
CA ILE A 331 29.66 17.17 11.40
C ILE A 331 29.13 18.09 10.29
N LYS A 332 27.84 18.45 10.30
CA LYS A 332 27.27 19.39 9.30
C LYS A 332 27.87 20.80 9.39
N GLN A 333 28.16 21.28 10.59
CA GLN A 333 28.80 22.59 10.78
C GLN A 333 30.23 22.57 10.23
N GLU A 334 31.00 21.51 10.51
CA GLU A 334 32.36 21.34 9.99
C GLU A 334 32.38 21.15 8.48
N ILE A 335 31.48 20.34 7.90
CA ILE A 335 31.32 20.22 6.44
C ILE A 335 31.08 21.59 5.82
N LYS A 336 30.20 22.41 6.38
CA LYS A 336 29.92 23.76 5.86
C LYS A 336 31.16 24.67 5.91
N ARG A 337 31.93 24.63 7.00
CA ARG A 337 33.20 25.36 7.12
C ARG A 337 34.23 24.91 6.08
N LEU A 338 34.33 23.60 5.85
CA LEU A 338 35.21 23.02 4.84
C LEU A 338 34.78 23.38 3.41
N GLU A 339 33.48 23.38 3.12
CA GLU A 339 32.92 23.80 1.83
C GLU A 339 33.20 25.29 1.54
N GLU A 340 33.06 26.17 2.54
CA GLU A 340 33.40 27.60 2.42
C GLU A 340 34.89 27.80 2.11
N ARG A 341 35.78 27.03 2.74
CA ARG A 341 37.24 27.05 2.46
C ARG A 341 37.59 26.42 1.11
N TYR A 342 36.89 25.36 0.70
CA TYR A 342 37.14 24.63 -0.55
C TYR A 342 37.01 25.53 -1.78
N GLY A 343 36.05 26.48 -1.77
CA GLY A 343 35.85 27.45 -2.84
C GLY A 343 37.04 28.39 -3.07
N THR A 344 37.85 28.63 -2.03
CA THR A 344 39.00 29.56 -2.03
C THR A 344 40.37 28.87 -1.99
N ALA A 345 40.41 27.55 -1.79
CA ALA A 345 41.65 26.77 -1.56
C ALA A 345 42.45 26.45 -2.84
N ARG A 346 43.77 26.30 -2.72
CA ARG A 346 44.71 25.86 -3.79
C ARG A 346 44.61 24.34 -4.03
N THR A 347 45.17 23.83 -5.14
CA THR A 347 45.01 22.44 -5.59
C THR A 347 45.40 21.37 -4.55
N GLU A 348 46.50 21.58 -3.80
CA GLU A 348 46.95 20.65 -2.75
C GLU A 348 46.04 20.70 -1.51
N GLU A 349 45.65 21.90 -1.05
CA GLU A 349 44.73 22.09 0.08
C GLU A 349 43.33 21.53 -0.24
N ARG A 350 42.90 21.56 -1.51
CA ARG A 350 41.65 20.91 -1.95
C ARG A 350 41.68 19.40 -1.78
N GLN A 351 42.84 18.76 -1.93
CA GLN A 351 42.96 17.31 -1.82
C GLN A 351 42.86 16.87 -0.35
N GLU A 352 43.46 17.64 0.57
CA GLU A 352 43.32 17.46 2.02
C GLU A 352 41.88 17.71 2.50
N LEU A 353 41.25 18.80 2.04
CA LEU A 353 39.84 19.08 2.33
C LEU A 353 38.90 18.00 1.80
N HIS A 354 39.21 17.42 0.63
CA HIS A 354 38.42 16.32 0.06
C HIS A 354 38.54 15.04 0.91
N SER A 355 39.75 14.65 1.29
CA SER A 355 39.97 13.49 2.16
C SER A 355 39.26 13.63 3.51
N ARG A 356 39.26 14.84 4.09
CA ARG A 356 38.54 15.13 5.33
C ARG A 356 37.02 15.08 5.18
N LEU A 357 36.49 15.49 4.03
CA LEU A 357 35.06 15.35 3.71
C LEU A 357 34.66 13.89 3.47
N GLU A 358 35.54 13.09 2.85
CA GLU A 358 35.34 11.64 2.72
C GLU A 358 35.30 10.96 4.08
N GLN A 359 36.17 11.33 5.03
CA GLN A 359 36.14 10.80 6.41
C GLN A 359 34.79 11.06 7.12
N PHE A 360 34.17 12.22 6.92
CA PHE A 360 32.82 12.46 7.44
C PHE A 360 31.75 11.63 6.72
N GLY A 361 31.95 11.34 5.43
CA GLY A 361 31.06 10.50 4.63
C GLY A 361 31.15 9.00 4.94
N THR A 362 32.28 8.52 5.48
CA THR A 362 32.49 7.10 5.82
C THR A 362 31.97 6.71 7.20
N LEU A 363 31.69 7.67 8.09
CA LEU A 363 31.15 7.41 9.42
C LEU A 363 29.67 7.01 9.38
N THR A 364 29.40 5.74 9.03
CA THR A 364 28.05 5.17 9.03
C THR A 364 27.73 4.46 10.35
N ARG A 365 26.47 4.07 10.53
CA ARG A 365 26.03 3.33 11.73
C ARG A 365 26.65 1.93 11.78
N GLU A 366 26.78 1.30 10.62
CA GLU A 366 27.44 0.00 10.47
C GLU A 366 28.91 0.10 10.88
N VAL A 367 29.62 1.14 10.41
CA VAL A 367 31.03 1.39 10.79
C VAL A 367 31.19 1.60 12.29
N LEU A 368 30.27 2.32 12.94
CA LEU A 368 30.29 2.48 14.40
C LEU A 368 30.15 1.14 15.13
N ILE A 369 29.26 0.27 14.67
CA ILE A 369 29.06 -1.06 15.26
C ILE A 369 30.33 -1.89 15.14
N ASP A 370 30.88 -1.99 13.92
CA ASP A 370 32.02 -2.86 13.60
C ASP A 370 33.34 -2.42 14.27
N ARG A 371 33.55 -1.10 14.36
CA ARG A 371 34.80 -0.55 14.92
C ARG A 371 34.79 -0.46 16.45
N PHE A 372 33.64 -0.19 17.07
CA PHE A 372 33.61 0.22 18.48
C PHE A 372 32.67 -0.57 19.38
N LEU A 373 31.52 -1.04 18.89
CA LEU A 373 30.43 -1.48 19.78
C LEU A 373 30.36 -3.01 19.98
N GLN A 374 31.02 -3.78 19.12
CA GLN A 374 30.97 -5.25 19.16
C GLN A 374 31.71 -5.86 20.36
N PRO A 375 31.34 -7.10 20.77
CA PRO A 375 32.02 -7.82 21.85
C PRO A 375 33.53 -7.96 21.63
N GLY A 376 33.97 -8.30 20.41
CA GLY A 376 35.40 -8.40 20.08
C GLY A 376 36.19 -7.09 20.24
N ARG A 377 35.51 -5.94 20.22
CA ARG A 377 36.12 -4.61 20.45
C ARG A 377 36.09 -4.19 21.92
N ASN A 378 35.36 -4.92 22.77
CA ASN A 378 35.18 -4.67 24.19
C ASN A 378 35.35 -5.96 25.00
N PRO A 379 36.54 -6.60 24.96
CA PRO A 379 36.79 -7.89 25.63
C PRO A 379 36.67 -7.83 27.16
N GLU A 380 36.71 -6.63 27.74
CA GLU A 380 36.48 -6.39 29.17
C GLU A 380 35.01 -6.55 29.59
N ILE A 381 34.08 -6.59 28.63
CA ILE A 381 32.65 -6.70 28.86
C ILE A 381 32.20 -8.13 28.55
N VAL A 382 31.36 -8.71 29.41
CA VAL A 382 30.82 -10.06 29.23
C VAL A 382 29.90 -10.10 28.00
N ASP A 383 30.20 -10.95 27.02
CA ASP A 383 29.32 -11.17 25.86
C ASP A 383 28.08 -11.99 26.25
N PRO A 384 26.86 -11.42 26.17
CA PRO A 384 25.63 -12.14 26.52
C PRO A 384 25.24 -13.23 25.51
N ASN A 385 25.92 -13.33 24.36
CA ASN A 385 25.65 -14.35 23.34
C ASN A 385 26.45 -15.64 23.54
N ILE A 386 27.37 -15.66 24.52
CA ILE A 386 28.15 -16.83 24.89
C ILE A 386 27.44 -17.50 26.09
N PRO A 387 27.04 -18.77 26.00
CA PRO A 387 26.46 -19.49 27.13
C PRO A 387 27.42 -19.62 28.30
N ARG A 388 26.90 -19.36 29.51
CA ARG A 388 27.64 -19.45 30.78
C ARG A 388 26.76 -20.09 31.84
N ASP A 389 27.38 -20.66 32.85
CA ASP A 389 26.73 -21.30 33.99
C ASP A 389 26.62 -20.37 35.21
N ASP A 390 26.75 -19.06 34.99
CA ASP A 390 26.67 -18.04 36.04
C ASP A 390 25.23 -17.90 36.58
N ALA A 391 25.07 -17.61 37.87
CA ALA A 391 23.77 -17.52 38.54
C ALA A 391 22.90 -16.33 38.07
N ASP A 392 23.49 -15.34 37.39
CA ASP A 392 22.81 -14.18 36.85
C ASP A 392 22.22 -14.41 35.45
N VAL A 393 22.54 -15.55 34.81
CA VAL A 393 22.00 -15.96 33.51
C VAL A 393 20.56 -16.48 33.69
N PRO A 394 19.56 -15.89 33.01
CA PRO A 394 18.16 -16.31 33.14
C PRO A 394 17.90 -17.78 32.79
N ALA A 395 16.97 -18.41 33.50
CA ALA A 395 16.62 -19.84 33.36
C ALA A 395 16.33 -20.28 31.91
N LEU A 396 15.63 -19.44 31.13
CA LEU A 396 15.29 -19.76 29.74
C LEU A 396 16.54 -19.98 28.86
N LEU A 397 17.65 -19.28 29.15
CA LEU A 397 18.91 -19.46 28.43
C LEU A 397 19.66 -20.73 28.83
N HIS A 398 19.27 -21.42 29.90
CA HIS A 398 19.85 -22.73 30.24
C HIS A 398 19.16 -23.89 29.52
N THR A 399 17.98 -23.65 28.95
CA THR A 399 17.18 -24.70 28.31
C THR A 399 17.80 -25.20 27.02
N SER A 400 17.71 -26.51 26.79
CA SER A 400 18.03 -27.10 25.48
C SER A 400 16.93 -26.78 24.45
N PRO A 401 17.23 -26.82 23.14
CA PRO A 401 16.22 -26.58 22.10
C PRO A 401 15.00 -27.50 22.23
N ARG A 402 15.23 -28.78 22.56
CA ARG A 402 14.15 -29.75 22.72
C ARG A 402 13.24 -29.41 23.90
N GLU A 403 13.80 -29.12 25.06
CA GLU A 403 13.02 -28.73 26.26
C GLU A 403 12.22 -27.47 26.02
N LEU A 404 12.81 -26.48 25.33
CA LEU A 404 12.11 -25.26 24.94
C LEU A 404 10.91 -25.59 24.04
N LEU A 405 11.12 -26.40 23.00
CA LEU A 405 10.04 -26.80 22.09
C LEU A 405 8.96 -27.64 22.78
N ASP A 406 9.33 -28.53 23.69
CA ASP A 406 8.39 -29.33 24.48
C ASP A 406 7.51 -28.44 25.35
N ARG A 407 8.12 -27.49 26.06
CA ARG A 407 7.40 -26.50 26.87
C ARG A 407 6.43 -25.67 26.03
N LEU A 408 6.88 -25.14 24.90
CA LEU A 408 6.04 -24.29 24.03
C LEU A 408 4.93 -25.10 23.33
N SER A 409 5.20 -26.35 22.96
CA SER A 409 4.19 -27.25 22.37
C SER A 409 3.09 -27.60 23.37
N ALA A 410 3.42 -27.69 24.67
CA ALA A 410 2.45 -27.94 25.73
C ALA A 410 1.51 -26.74 25.97
N LEU A 411 1.98 -25.52 25.69
CA LEU A 411 1.15 -24.30 25.77
C LEU A 411 0.15 -24.22 24.62
N HIS A 412 0.58 -24.56 23.39
CA HIS A 412 -0.32 -24.58 22.24
C HIS A 412 0.13 -25.58 21.17
N SER A 413 -0.69 -26.60 20.93
CA SER A 413 -0.38 -27.71 20.01
C SER A 413 -0.31 -27.29 18.53
N GLY A 414 -1.02 -26.22 18.16
CA GLY A 414 -1.03 -25.66 16.81
C GLY A 414 0.23 -24.88 16.44
N SER A 415 1.22 -24.76 17.34
CA SER A 415 2.39 -23.90 17.15
C SER A 415 3.26 -24.26 15.95
N HIS A 416 3.78 -23.21 15.30
CA HIS A 416 4.88 -23.30 14.35
C HIS A 416 6.19 -22.89 15.02
N PHE A 417 7.19 -23.75 14.89
CA PHE A 417 8.56 -23.50 15.32
C PHE A 417 9.44 -23.33 14.09
N ILE A 418 10.05 -22.16 13.97
CA ILE A 418 10.92 -21.80 12.85
C ILE A 418 12.35 -21.69 13.35
N LEU A 419 13.24 -22.54 12.82
CA LEU A 419 14.66 -22.48 13.13
C LEU A 419 15.33 -21.39 12.28
N SER A 420 15.98 -20.42 12.93
CA SER A 420 16.82 -19.46 12.22
C SER A 420 18.17 -20.11 11.90
N LEU A 421 18.53 -20.10 10.62
CA LEU A 421 19.79 -20.69 10.16
C LEU A 421 20.98 -19.73 10.28
N SER A 422 20.72 -18.46 10.61
CA SER A 422 21.76 -17.48 10.87
C SER A 422 22.65 -17.99 12.01
N ASN A 423 23.96 -18.13 11.73
CA ASN A 423 24.96 -18.64 12.68
C ASN A 423 24.98 -20.17 12.94
N LEU A 424 24.32 -20.95 12.08
CA LEU A 424 24.34 -22.42 12.12
C LEU A 424 25.14 -23.00 10.95
N SER A 425 25.95 -24.03 11.22
CA SER A 425 26.48 -24.90 10.18
C SER A 425 25.38 -25.85 9.68
N ILE A 426 25.65 -26.51 8.54
CA ILE A 426 24.78 -27.57 8.06
C ILE A 426 24.76 -28.77 9.02
N GLN A 427 25.86 -29.02 9.74
CA GLN A 427 25.94 -30.05 10.78
C GLN A 427 25.08 -29.68 12.00
N ASP A 428 25.12 -28.42 12.45
CA ASP A 428 24.25 -27.94 13.53
C ASP A 428 22.78 -28.11 13.13
N THR A 429 22.44 -27.77 11.89
CA THR A 429 21.08 -27.89 11.36
C THR A 429 20.62 -29.35 11.35
N LEU A 430 21.47 -30.28 10.91
CA LEU A 430 21.16 -31.71 10.92
C LEU A 430 20.91 -32.24 12.33
N GLU A 431 21.79 -31.90 13.28
CA GLU A 431 21.67 -32.31 14.69
C GLU A 431 20.39 -31.74 15.32
N LEU A 432 20.11 -30.45 15.14
CA LEU A 432 18.91 -29.81 15.69
C LEU A 432 17.62 -30.42 15.12
N LEU A 433 17.56 -30.68 13.81
CA LEU A 433 16.39 -31.31 13.19
C LEU A 433 16.14 -32.72 13.71
N TYR A 434 17.20 -33.46 14.02
CA TYR A 434 17.15 -34.80 14.61
C TYR A 434 16.79 -34.77 16.09
N ASP A 435 17.52 -34.00 16.90
CA ASP A 435 17.36 -33.90 18.36
C ASP A 435 15.95 -33.42 18.76
N CYS A 436 15.37 -32.52 17.96
CA CYS A 436 14.02 -31.99 18.18
C CYS A 436 12.90 -32.92 17.68
N GLN A 437 13.23 -34.08 17.10
CA GLN A 437 12.29 -35.15 16.75
C GLN A 437 11.04 -34.68 15.96
N GLY A 438 11.22 -33.84 14.94
CA GLY A 438 10.12 -33.36 14.09
C GLY A 438 9.34 -32.18 14.64
N LYS A 439 9.69 -31.64 15.81
CA LYS A 439 9.03 -30.44 16.37
C LYS A 439 9.40 -29.17 15.64
N ILE A 440 10.57 -29.11 15.00
CA ILE A 440 10.93 -27.98 14.14
C ILE A 440 10.07 -28.06 12.88
N THR A 441 9.15 -27.11 12.73
CA THR A 441 8.14 -27.16 11.67
C THR A 441 8.57 -26.45 10.39
N HIS A 442 9.46 -25.46 10.51
CA HIS A 442 9.98 -24.68 9.39
C HIS A 442 11.45 -24.31 9.63
N ILE A 443 12.17 -24.03 8.54
CA ILE A 443 13.49 -23.40 8.56
C ILE A 443 13.44 -22.04 7.85
N GLU A 444 14.20 -21.07 8.34
CA GLU A 444 14.45 -19.82 7.63
C GLU A 444 15.47 -20.05 6.51
N SER A 445 14.99 -20.56 5.39
CA SER A 445 15.85 -21.05 4.30
C SER A 445 16.55 -19.93 3.54
N TYR A 446 16.06 -18.68 3.62
CA TYR A 446 16.70 -17.54 2.99
C TYR A 446 16.37 -16.23 3.71
N ASN A 447 17.42 -15.49 4.08
CA ASN A 447 17.32 -14.17 4.67
C ASN A 447 18.05 -13.17 3.77
N LEU A 448 17.35 -12.15 3.28
CA LEU A 448 17.90 -11.20 2.32
C LEU A 448 19.08 -10.39 2.88
N LYS A 449 19.08 -10.13 4.19
CA LYS A 449 20.17 -9.43 4.88
C LYS A 449 21.43 -10.29 4.89
N ASP A 450 21.30 -11.54 5.33
CA ASP A 450 22.42 -12.49 5.41
C ASP A 450 22.96 -12.85 4.02
N ALA A 451 22.10 -12.97 3.02
CA ALA A 451 22.52 -13.27 1.66
C ALA A 451 23.21 -12.11 0.93
N SER A 452 23.11 -10.87 1.42
CA SER A 452 23.66 -9.68 0.74
C SER A 452 25.00 -9.22 1.32
N HIS A 453 25.33 -9.60 2.55
CA HIS A 453 26.57 -9.22 3.23
C HIS A 453 27.47 -10.43 3.55
N GLY A 454 27.07 -11.64 3.14
CA GLY A 454 27.47 -12.86 3.84
C GLY A 454 26.70 -12.93 5.16
N MET A 455 26.59 -14.13 5.77
CA MET A 455 26.14 -14.16 7.16
C MET A 455 27.09 -13.25 7.93
N PRO A 456 26.61 -12.23 8.65
CA PRO A 456 27.42 -11.69 9.71
C PRO A 456 27.56 -12.86 10.71
N ALA A 457 28.64 -13.63 10.58
CA ALA A 457 29.43 -13.90 11.76
C ALA A 457 29.49 -12.55 12.49
N GLY A 458 29.18 -12.50 13.79
CA GLY A 458 29.57 -11.33 14.56
C GLY A 458 30.98 -10.96 14.10
N PRO A 459 31.21 -9.75 13.55
CA PRO A 459 32.49 -9.43 12.96
C PRO A 459 33.55 -9.61 14.04
N ASP A 460 34.49 -10.49 13.74
CA ASP A 460 35.61 -10.90 14.59
C ASP A 460 35.24 -11.49 15.96
N ILE A 461 34.63 -12.68 15.98
CA ILE A 461 35.00 -13.68 16.99
C ILE A 461 36.14 -14.49 16.37
N HIS A 462 37.34 -13.91 16.47
CA HIS A 462 38.65 -14.54 16.36
C HIS A 462 38.95 -15.44 15.14
N ALA A 463 39.71 -14.89 14.20
CA ALA A 463 40.57 -15.66 13.29
C ALA A 463 41.75 -16.39 14.00
N ALA A 464 41.64 -16.75 15.28
CA ALA A 464 42.75 -17.36 16.03
C ALA A 464 42.34 -18.35 17.13
N THR A 465 41.05 -18.63 17.36
CA THR A 465 40.66 -19.31 18.59
C THR A 465 39.54 -20.34 18.44
N GLY A 466 39.72 -21.32 17.54
CA GLY A 466 38.90 -22.52 17.42
C GLY A 466 38.38 -23.11 18.74
N LEU A 467 37.07 -22.94 18.96
CA LEU A 467 36.31 -23.55 20.03
C LEU A 467 35.01 -24.12 19.42
N THR A 468 34.61 -25.28 19.93
CA THR A 468 33.32 -25.89 19.60
C THR A 468 32.17 -24.95 19.91
N GLY A 469 31.40 -24.61 18.87
CA GLY A 469 30.27 -23.69 18.98
C GLY A 469 30.53 -22.27 18.46
N GLU A 470 31.70 -21.97 17.89
CA GLU A 470 31.94 -20.65 17.31
C GLU A 470 30.92 -20.27 16.21
N ALA A 471 30.74 -18.95 16.07
CA ALA A 471 29.93 -18.39 15.01
C ALA A 471 30.47 -18.85 13.65
N VAL A 472 29.67 -19.60 12.90
CA VAL A 472 30.15 -20.23 11.67
C VAL A 472 30.27 -19.16 10.59
N THR A 473 31.48 -18.68 10.34
CA THR A 473 31.80 -17.97 9.10
C THR A 473 31.56 -18.97 7.97
N ILE A 474 30.38 -18.92 7.35
CA ILE A 474 30.08 -19.84 6.25
C ILE A 474 31.03 -19.51 5.10
N VAL A 475 32.07 -20.33 4.93
CA VAL A 475 33.12 -20.16 3.91
C VAL A 475 32.53 -20.21 2.50
N ASN A 476 31.39 -20.91 2.31
CA ASN A 476 30.63 -20.93 1.05
C ASN A 476 29.10 -20.94 1.31
N PRO A 477 28.45 -19.76 1.37
CA PRO A 477 27.00 -19.64 1.64
C PRO A 477 26.13 -20.41 0.65
N GLU A 478 26.50 -20.41 -0.63
CA GLU A 478 25.73 -21.11 -1.67
C GLU A 478 25.70 -22.62 -1.44
N ARG A 479 26.82 -23.20 -1.02
CA ARG A 479 26.92 -24.63 -0.72
C ARG A 479 26.10 -25.01 0.52
N THR A 480 26.12 -24.20 1.56
CA THR A 480 25.30 -24.43 2.76
C THR A 480 23.80 -24.33 2.46
N TYR A 481 23.37 -23.31 1.70
CA TYR A 481 21.98 -23.21 1.26
C TYR A 481 21.58 -24.40 0.38
N SER A 482 22.46 -24.85 -0.52
CA SER A 482 22.23 -26.02 -1.38
C SER A 482 22.01 -27.29 -0.57
N LEU A 483 22.90 -27.59 0.38
CA LEU A 483 22.80 -28.77 1.24
C LEU A 483 21.58 -28.72 2.15
N THR A 484 21.29 -27.54 2.73
CA THR A 484 20.09 -27.34 3.56
C THR A 484 18.81 -27.61 2.77
N ASN A 485 18.72 -27.09 1.55
CA ASN A 485 17.57 -27.29 0.68
C ASN A 485 17.44 -28.76 0.25
N THR A 486 18.56 -29.42 -0.04
CA THR A 486 18.57 -30.85 -0.38
C THR A 486 18.13 -31.70 0.81
N LEU A 487 18.59 -31.38 2.03
CA LEU A 487 18.20 -32.06 3.26
C LEU A 487 16.70 -31.88 3.53
N GLN A 488 16.19 -30.64 3.45
CA GLN A 488 14.77 -30.35 3.60
C GLN A 488 13.93 -31.14 2.59
N LYS A 489 14.33 -31.14 1.32
CA LYS A 489 13.64 -31.87 0.26
C LYS A 489 13.65 -33.37 0.52
N ALA A 490 14.79 -33.93 0.93
CA ALA A 490 14.94 -35.34 1.23
C ALA A 490 14.16 -35.80 2.48
N LEU A 491 13.89 -34.89 3.43
CA LEU A 491 13.00 -35.15 4.57
C LEU A 491 11.52 -35.08 4.21
N ASN A 492 11.16 -34.26 3.21
CA ASN A 492 9.78 -34.04 2.77
C ASN A 492 9.32 -35.06 1.72
N GLU A 493 10.23 -35.51 0.86
CA GLU A 493 10.00 -36.60 -0.08
C GLU A 493 10.27 -37.92 0.65
N ASP A 494 9.37 -38.90 0.58
CA ASP A 494 9.47 -40.25 1.22
C ASP A 494 10.59 -41.09 0.59
N ASN A 495 11.81 -40.53 0.48
CA ASN A 495 12.95 -41.01 -0.28
C ASN A 495 14.20 -41.07 0.60
N VAL A 496 14.28 -42.16 1.36
CA VAL A 496 15.37 -42.47 2.30
C VAL A 496 16.73 -42.56 1.60
N ILE A 497 16.79 -42.91 0.30
CA ILE A 497 18.05 -43.00 -0.46
C ILE A 497 18.68 -41.62 -0.63
N VAL A 498 17.88 -40.63 -1.01
CA VAL A 498 18.36 -39.24 -1.15
C VAL A 498 18.75 -38.69 0.22
N LEU A 499 17.96 -38.95 1.26
CA LEU A 499 18.28 -38.53 2.62
C LEU A 499 19.62 -39.10 3.09
N LYS A 500 19.86 -40.40 2.87
CA LYS A 500 21.13 -41.06 3.20
C LYS A 500 22.30 -40.42 2.46
N ARG A 501 22.13 -40.12 1.18
CA ARG A 501 23.17 -39.48 0.36
C ARG A 501 23.49 -38.08 0.89
N THR A 502 22.48 -37.28 1.20
CA THR A 502 22.66 -35.92 1.71
C THR A 502 23.34 -35.90 3.08
N ILE A 503 22.93 -36.78 4.00
CA ILE A 503 23.59 -36.90 5.32
C ILE A 503 25.05 -37.31 5.15
N ARG A 504 25.37 -38.24 4.25
CA ARG A 504 26.76 -38.62 3.94
C ARG A 504 27.56 -37.45 3.39
N GLU A 505 26.97 -36.63 2.50
CA GLU A 505 27.62 -35.41 1.98
C GLU A 505 27.91 -34.41 3.11
N ILE A 506 26.99 -34.22 4.06
CA ILE A 506 27.17 -33.35 5.24
C ILE A 506 28.30 -33.86 6.15
N ILE A 507 28.34 -35.17 6.40
CA ILE A 507 29.39 -35.82 7.20
C ILE A 507 30.75 -35.72 6.50
N TRP A 508 30.79 -35.93 5.18
CA TRP A 508 32.03 -35.81 4.41
C TRP A 508 32.58 -34.37 4.44
N ASP A 509 31.72 -33.38 4.36
CA ASP A 509 32.10 -31.97 4.48
C ASP A 509 32.72 -31.66 5.86
N PHE A 510 32.14 -32.20 6.92
CA PHE A 510 32.68 -32.11 8.27
C PHE A 510 34.03 -32.81 8.41
N GLU A 511 34.15 -34.03 7.86
CA GLU A 511 35.39 -34.81 7.91
C GLU A 511 36.53 -34.13 7.17
N ASN A 512 36.28 -33.49 6.02
CA ASN A 512 37.31 -32.72 5.32
C ASN A 512 37.84 -31.57 6.17
N SER A 513 36.95 -30.89 6.91
CA SER A 513 37.33 -29.80 7.82
C SER A 513 38.18 -30.33 8.99
N ARG A 514 37.79 -31.48 9.56
CA ARG A 514 38.54 -32.16 10.62
C ARG A 514 39.94 -32.59 10.18
N VAL A 515 40.04 -33.20 9.00
CA VAL A 515 41.32 -33.65 8.42
C VAL A 515 42.22 -32.46 8.08
N ALA A 516 41.65 -31.35 7.58
CA ALA A 516 42.41 -30.12 7.36
C ALA A 516 42.99 -29.56 8.66
N LEU A 517 42.20 -29.54 9.75
CA LEU A 517 42.67 -29.12 11.07
C LEU A 517 43.79 -30.04 11.59
N ALA A 518 43.63 -31.36 11.46
CA ALA A 518 44.65 -32.34 11.85
C ALA A 518 45.99 -32.11 11.11
N ARG A 519 45.94 -31.88 9.79
CA ARG A 519 47.14 -31.56 8.99
C ARG A 519 47.78 -30.24 9.40
N ASN A 520 46.99 -29.21 9.69
CA ASN A 520 47.51 -27.93 10.17
C ASN A 520 48.21 -28.08 11.52
N LEU A 521 47.70 -28.96 12.39
CA LEU A 521 48.30 -29.28 13.67
C LEU A 521 49.64 -30.01 13.50
N GLU A 522 49.72 -30.98 12.59
CA GLU A 522 50.98 -31.67 12.23
C GLU A 522 52.04 -30.68 11.71
N LEU A 523 51.66 -29.77 10.80
CA LEU A 523 52.56 -28.73 10.27
C LEU A 523 53.10 -27.76 11.35
N LEU A 524 52.29 -27.46 12.37
CA LEU A 524 52.69 -26.60 13.48
C LEU A 524 53.60 -27.30 14.49
N GLN A 525 53.50 -28.63 14.60
CA GLN A 525 54.41 -29.43 15.44
C GLN A 525 55.85 -29.42 14.90
N GLU A 526 56.03 -29.24 13.59
CA GLU A 526 57.34 -29.23 12.92
C GLU A 526 58.09 -27.88 13.03
N THR A 527 57.43 -26.77 13.42
CA THR A 527 57.97 -25.39 13.32
C THR A 527 58.24 -24.69 14.67
N ALA A 528 58.46 -25.45 15.75
CA ALA A 528 58.43 -24.97 17.13
C ALA A 528 59.32 -23.75 17.49
N THR A 529 58.71 -22.74 18.14
CA THR A 529 59.23 -22.05 19.35
C THR A 529 58.26 -21.03 19.99
N SER A 530 57.10 -20.70 19.39
CA SER A 530 56.15 -19.73 20.00
C SER A 530 54.65 -20.14 20.02
N ALA A 531 54.29 -21.37 19.65
CA ALA A 531 52.91 -21.77 19.35
C ALA A 531 52.23 -22.76 20.33
N GLU A 532 52.73 -22.95 21.56
CA GLU A 532 52.20 -23.97 22.49
C GLU A 532 50.71 -23.79 22.85
N ALA A 533 50.28 -22.54 23.11
CA ALA A 533 48.88 -22.25 23.43
C ALA A 533 47.93 -22.52 22.25
N MET A 534 48.39 -22.26 21.02
CA MET A 534 47.64 -22.51 19.79
C MET A 534 47.53 -24.01 19.52
N MET A 535 48.61 -24.78 19.72
CA MET A 535 48.59 -26.23 19.58
C MET A 535 47.63 -26.88 20.57
N LYS A 536 47.72 -26.54 21.87
CA LYS A 536 46.81 -27.07 22.89
C LYS A 536 45.34 -26.82 22.55
N LYS A 537 45.07 -25.65 21.97
CA LYS A 537 43.73 -25.26 21.54
C LYS A 537 43.23 -26.10 20.36
N MET A 538 44.03 -26.24 19.31
CA MET A 538 43.70 -27.08 18.15
C MET A 538 43.54 -28.56 18.53
N THR A 539 44.32 -29.08 19.48
CA THR A 539 44.16 -30.46 19.98
C THR A 539 42.81 -30.65 20.67
N THR A 540 42.40 -29.68 21.48
CA THR A 540 41.10 -29.70 22.17
C THR A 540 39.94 -29.65 21.17
N GLU A 541 40.07 -28.81 20.14
CA GLU A 541 39.12 -28.71 19.05
C GLU A 541 39.01 -30.02 18.26
N LEU A 542 40.14 -30.65 17.92
CA LEU A 542 40.18 -31.92 17.20
C LEU A 542 39.47 -33.05 17.96
N LEU A 543 39.74 -33.18 19.27
CA LEU A 543 39.06 -34.16 20.14
C LEU A 543 37.53 -33.97 20.15
N ALA A 544 37.09 -32.71 20.22
CA ALA A 544 35.65 -32.42 20.20
C ALA A 544 35.03 -32.65 18.82
N MET A 545 35.79 -32.43 17.73
CA MET A 545 35.36 -32.82 16.38
C MET A 545 35.24 -34.35 16.23
N ASP A 546 36.10 -35.13 16.86
CA ASP A 546 36.01 -36.60 16.87
C ASP A 546 34.73 -37.08 17.55
N SER A 547 34.41 -36.55 18.74
CA SER A 547 33.15 -36.86 19.42
C SER A 547 31.93 -36.45 18.58
N ARG A 548 32.00 -35.31 17.90
CA ARG A 548 30.91 -34.85 17.03
C ARG A 548 30.74 -35.71 15.79
N LYS A 549 31.84 -36.23 15.22
CA LYS A 549 31.80 -37.18 14.09
C LYS A 549 31.03 -38.44 14.46
N GLU A 550 31.30 -39.03 15.62
CA GLU A 550 30.59 -40.21 16.12
C GLU A 550 29.09 -39.93 16.25
N ARG A 551 28.73 -38.75 16.77
CA ARG A 551 27.33 -38.31 16.85
C ARG A 551 26.66 -38.21 15.49
N LEU A 552 27.31 -37.58 14.51
CA LEU A 552 26.76 -37.45 13.16
C LEU A 552 26.61 -38.82 12.46
N LEU A 553 27.55 -39.74 12.68
CA LEU A 553 27.43 -41.13 12.23
C LEU A 553 26.27 -41.85 12.92
N GLY A 554 26.04 -41.60 14.21
CA GLY A 554 24.88 -42.09 14.94
C GLY A 554 23.55 -41.69 14.27
N ILE A 555 23.42 -40.42 13.86
CA ILE A 555 22.22 -39.94 13.10
C ILE A 555 22.08 -40.69 11.77
N LEU A 556 23.18 -40.95 11.06
CA LEU A 556 23.15 -41.71 9.81
C LEU A 556 22.73 -43.18 10.01
N PHE A 557 23.12 -43.80 11.13
CA PHE A 557 22.69 -45.16 11.48
C PHE A 557 21.21 -45.20 11.90
N ASP A 558 20.71 -44.14 12.55
CA ASP A 558 19.29 -43.99 12.94
C ASP A 558 18.45 -43.19 11.91
N ILE A 559 18.76 -43.37 10.62
CA ILE A 559 18.09 -42.63 9.55
C ILE A 559 16.59 -42.92 9.45
N GLU A 560 16.16 -44.14 9.80
CA GLU A 560 14.74 -44.54 9.76
C GLU A 560 13.90 -43.75 10.76
N SER A 561 14.38 -43.61 12.00
CA SER A 561 13.73 -42.78 13.01
C SER A 561 13.74 -41.31 12.59
N PHE A 562 14.88 -40.82 12.07
CA PHE A 562 14.97 -39.44 11.61
C PHE A 562 13.96 -39.11 10.51
N HIS A 563 13.84 -40.01 9.52
CA HIS A 563 12.85 -39.90 8.46
C HIS A 563 11.42 -39.95 9.00
N THR A 564 11.14 -40.85 9.95
CA THR A 564 9.80 -41.00 10.55
C THR A 564 9.31 -39.73 11.25
N TYR A 565 10.23 -38.94 11.82
CA TYR A 565 9.88 -37.67 12.47
C TYR A 565 9.21 -36.65 11.52
N TYR A 566 9.58 -36.64 10.23
CA TYR A 566 9.05 -35.69 9.23
C TYR A 566 8.06 -36.31 8.24
N ARG A 567 7.90 -37.65 8.24
CA ARG A 567 7.02 -38.37 7.32
C ARG A 567 5.57 -37.87 7.27
N LYS A 568 5.01 -37.45 8.42
CA LYS A 568 3.62 -36.96 8.53
C LYS A 568 3.49 -35.44 8.40
N ARG A 569 4.59 -34.70 8.53
CA ARG A 569 4.60 -33.23 8.57
C ARG A 569 5.83 -32.71 7.86
N ASN A 570 5.62 -32.14 6.68
CA ASN A 570 6.68 -31.55 5.89
C ASN A 570 7.36 -30.39 6.66
N LEU A 571 8.68 -30.36 6.60
CA LEU A 571 9.50 -29.24 7.03
C LEU A 571 9.32 -28.08 6.05
N GLY A 572 8.64 -27.02 6.49
CA GLY A 572 8.37 -25.82 5.68
C GLY A 572 9.56 -24.87 5.55
N SER A 573 9.43 -23.89 4.66
CA SER A 573 10.43 -22.83 4.45
C SER A 573 9.83 -21.45 4.73
N ARG A 574 10.63 -20.56 5.32
CA ARG A 574 10.33 -19.14 5.53
C ARG A 574 11.37 -18.27 4.87
N ILE A 575 10.93 -17.16 4.26
CA ILE A 575 11.81 -16.20 3.59
C ILE A 575 11.50 -14.79 4.07
N GLY A 576 12.52 -14.14 4.61
CA GLY A 576 12.41 -12.82 5.21
C GLY A 576 13.38 -11.81 4.63
N SER A 577 12.98 -10.54 4.65
CA SER A 577 13.90 -9.44 4.35
C SER A 577 14.76 -9.03 5.55
N SER A 578 14.31 -9.33 6.78
CA SER A 578 14.85 -8.79 8.03
C SER A 578 14.93 -7.26 8.04
N SER A 579 13.99 -6.60 7.36
CA SER A 579 14.00 -5.14 7.23
C SER A 579 13.70 -4.47 8.58
N THR A 580 14.66 -3.73 9.09
CA THR A 580 14.50 -2.81 10.24
C THR A 580 14.18 -1.38 9.79
N GLY A 581 14.31 -1.13 8.48
CA GLY A 581 14.26 0.18 7.85
C GLY A 581 15.45 1.08 8.16
N GLN A 582 16.38 0.71 9.04
CA GLN A 582 17.42 1.61 9.56
C GLN A 582 18.69 1.68 8.70
N SER A 583 19.02 0.64 7.97
CA SER A 583 20.25 0.51 7.17
C SER A 583 20.24 1.33 5.87
N GLU A 584 21.39 1.86 5.49
CA GLU A 584 21.53 2.74 4.31
C GLU A 584 21.73 1.97 3.00
N HIS A 585 22.15 0.69 3.08
CA HIS A 585 22.53 -0.15 1.94
C HIS A 585 21.56 -1.33 1.64
N GLN A 586 20.38 -1.41 2.28
CA GLN A 586 19.50 -2.58 2.17
C GLN A 586 18.34 -2.42 1.18
N TYR A 587 17.90 -3.57 0.64
CA TYR A 587 16.62 -3.74 -0.03
C TYR A 587 15.47 -3.39 0.94
N GLY A 588 14.46 -2.68 0.42
CA GLY A 588 13.24 -2.44 1.19
C GLY A 588 12.45 -3.72 1.46
N MET A 589 11.73 -3.75 2.57
CA MET A 589 10.79 -4.82 2.97
C MET A 589 9.89 -5.33 1.83
N GLY A 590 9.63 -6.63 1.81
CA GLY A 590 8.64 -7.29 0.96
C GLY A 590 9.18 -8.01 -0.27
N LEU A 591 8.58 -9.15 -0.56
CA LEU A 591 8.82 -10.01 -1.71
C LEU A 591 7.53 -10.22 -2.50
N VAL A 592 7.64 -10.51 -3.80
CA VAL A 592 6.52 -10.81 -4.68
C VAL A 592 6.81 -11.98 -5.59
N VAL A 593 5.81 -12.84 -5.79
CA VAL A 593 5.83 -13.90 -6.80
C VAL A 593 5.34 -13.33 -8.13
N LEU A 594 6.23 -13.28 -9.12
CA LEU A 594 6.00 -12.62 -10.40
C LEU A 594 4.78 -13.15 -11.17
N ASP A 595 4.45 -14.42 -10.99
CA ASP A 595 3.34 -15.07 -11.70
C ASP A 595 1.96 -14.57 -11.25
N THR A 596 1.87 -14.00 -10.04
CA THR A 596 0.63 -13.45 -9.48
C THR A 596 0.39 -11.98 -9.85
N LEU A 597 1.35 -11.34 -10.53
CA LEU A 597 1.26 -9.94 -10.93
C LEU A 597 0.64 -9.75 -12.32
N PRO A 598 0.00 -8.59 -12.59
CA PRO A 598 -0.41 -8.23 -13.93
C PRO A 598 0.76 -8.28 -14.92
N LEU A 599 0.52 -8.75 -16.15
CA LEU A 599 1.56 -8.91 -17.20
C LEU A 599 2.45 -7.68 -17.39
N ARG A 600 1.91 -6.48 -17.23
CA ARG A 600 2.66 -5.22 -17.32
C ARG A 600 3.63 -5.04 -16.15
N ALA A 601 3.17 -5.30 -14.93
CA ALA A 601 3.99 -5.22 -13.73
C ALA A 601 5.11 -6.27 -13.77
N ARG A 602 4.82 -7.49 -14.23
CA ARG A 602 5.83 -8.55 -14.45
C ARG A 602 6.93 -8.10 -15.42
N ARG A 603 6.55 -7.50 -16.56
CA ARG A 603 7.53 -6.97 -17.54
C ARG A 603 8.39 -5.84 -16.97
N GLU A 604 7.79 -4.93 -16.19
CA GLU A 604 8.55 -3.85 -15.56
C GLU A 604 9.48 -4.37 -14.46
N ALA A 605 9.04 -5.33 -13.64
CA ALA A 605 9.87 -5.97 -12.63
C ALA A 605 11.10 -6.66 -13.26
N ILE A 606 10.90 -7.46 -14.32
CA ILE A 606 12.00 -8.10 -15.06
C ILE A 606 12.94 -7.05 -15.68
N ARG A 607 12.40 -5.95 -16.20
CA ARG A 607 13.22 -4.83 -16.70
C ARG A 607 14.05 -4.20 -15.59
N GLU A 608 13.47 -3.96 -14.40
CA GLU A 608 14.20 -3.38 -13.27
C GLU A 608 15.26 -4.33 -12.70
N VAL A 609 15.04 -5.64 -12.73
CA VAL A 609 16.05 -6.66 -12.40
C VAL A 609 17.24 -6.56 -13.37
N ARG A 610 16.99 -6.48 -14.69
CA ARG A 610 18.06 -6.31 -15.69
C ARG A 610 18.89 -5.03 -15.53
N HIS A 611 18.31 -3.98 -14.94
CA HIS A 611 19.01 -2.71 -14.67
C HIS A 611 19.60 -2.65 -13.25
N ASN A 612 19.68 -3.79 -12.55
CA ASN A 612 20.16 -3.89 -11.18
C ASN A 612 19.45 -2.94 -10.20
N ARG A 613 18.17 -2.64 -10.43
CA ARG A 613 17.32 -1.82 -9.56
C ARG A 613 16.50 -2.65 -8.59
N ARG A 614 16.29 -3.93 -8.90
CA ARG A 614 15.67 -4.95 -8.05
C ARG A 614 16.50 -6.21 -8.07
N LYS A 615 16.47 -6.97 -6.98
CA LYS A 615 17.06 -8.31 -6.89
C LYS A 615 16.00 -9.36 -7.17
N CYS A 616 16.29 -10.27 -8.10
CA CYS A 616 15.60 -11.54 -8.27
C CYS A 616 16.26 -12.57 -7.35
N LEU A 617 15.47 -13.29 -6.57
CA LEU A 617 15.99 -14.25 -5.61
C LEU A 617 16.18 -15.62 -6.29
N PRO A 618 17.14 -16.44 -5.83
CA PRO A 618 17.33 -17.81 -6.33
C PRO A 618 16.26 -18.78 -5.78
N ILE A 619 15.00 -18.36 -5.88
CA ILE A 619 13.85 -19.00 -5.22
C ILE A 619 12.67 -19.04 -6.18
N THR A 620 12.10 -20.23 -6.35
CA THR A 620 10.86 -20.47 -7.07
C THR A 620 9.75 -20.78 -6.08
N ALA A 621 8.72 -19.93 -6.05
CA ALA A 621 7.47 -20.23 -5.36
C ALA A 621 6.48 -20.85 -6.36
N ARG A 622 6.08 -22.10 -6.10
CA ARG A 622 5.04 -22.79 -6.88
C ARG A 622 3.67 -22.40 -6.35
N MET A 623 2.84 -21.87 -7.24
CA MET A 623 1.53 -21.31 -6.90
C MET A 623 0.42 -22.14 -7.55
N LEU A 624 -0.63 -22.43 -6.78
CA LEU A 624 -1.89 -22.98 -7.29
C LEU A 624 -2.87 -21.82 -7.56
N ASP A 625 -3.48 -21.82 -8.74
CA ASP A 625 -4.50 -20.85 -9.16
C ASP A 625 -5.90 -21.42 -8.90
N HIS A 626 -6.63 -20.83 -7.95
CA HIS A 626 -8.01 -21.20 -7.63
C HIS A 626 -8.97 -20.29 -8.37
N HIS A 627 -9.77 -20.87 -9.27
CA HIS A 627 -10.78 -20.14 -10.02
C HIS A 627 -12.17 -20.34 -9.41
N HIS A 628 -12.74 -19.27 -8.86
CA HIS A 628 -14.07 -19.29 -8.29
C HIS A 628 -15.06 -18.58 -9.20
N THR A 629 -16.24 -19.16 -9.37
CA THR A 629 -17.29 -18.53 -10.17
C THR A 629 -18.64 -18.62 -9.47
N ARG A 630 -19.27 -17.47 -9.23
CA ARG A 630 -20.62 -17.37 -8.67
C ARG A 630 -21.55 -16.74 -9.69
N ARG A 631 -22.73 -17.35 -9.87
CA ARG A 631 -23.80 -16.79 -10.71
C ARG A 631 -24.71 -15.92 -9.86
N SER A 632 -25.06 -14.73 -10.36
CA SER A 632 -26.09 -13.89 -9.74
C SER A 632 -27.46 -14.57 -9.91
N THR A 633 -28.25 -14.61 -8.84
CA THR A 633 -29.60 -15.21 -8.80
C THR A 633 -30.72 -14.23 -9.16
N GLN A 634 -30.41 -12.96 -9.50
CA GLN A 634 -31.43 -11.97 -9.83
C GLN A 634 -32.06 -12.23 -11.22
N PRO A 635 -33.40 -12.11 -11.35
CA PRO A 635 -34.09 -12.29 -12.62
C PRO A 635 -33.71 -11.18 -13.61
N MET A 636 -33.29 -11.59 -14.81
CA MET A 636 -32.84 -10.67 -15.88
C MET A 636 -34.02 -9.91 -16.50
N ASN A 637 -33.84 -8.60 -16.73
CA ASN A 637 -34.78 -7.82 -17.53
C ASN A 637 -34.67 -8.16 -19.03
N LEU A 638 -35.75 -7.93 -19.79
CA LEU A 638 -35.84 -8.23 -21.22
C LEU A 638 -34.76 -7.53 -22.06
N LEU A 639 -34.40 -6.30 -21.66
CA LEU A 639 -33.29 -5.51 -22.24
C LEU A 639 -31.90 -6.11 -21.96
N GLU A 640 -31.68 -6.71 -20.79
CA GLU A 640 -30.42 -7.36 -20.42
C GLU A 640 -30.25 -8.70 -21.14
N ARG A 641 -31.36 -9.40 -21.44
CA ARG A 641 -31.37 -10.56 -22.33
C ARG A 641 -30.93 -10.19 -23.74
N VAL A 642 -31.50 -9.11 -24.31
CA VAL A 642 -31.15 -8.64 -25.67
C VAL A 642 -29.70 -8.14 -25.73
N LEU A 643 -29.26 -7.37 -24.73
CA LEU A 643 -27.87 -6.93 -24.62
C LEU A 643 -26.91 -8.10 -24.33
N GLY A 644 -27.38 -9.19 -23.71
CA GLY A 644 -26.67 -10.44 -23.45
C GLY A 644 -26.19 -11.21 -24.70
N TYR A 645 -26.75 -10.88 -25.88
CA TYR A 645 -26.32 -11.44 -27.17
C TYR A 645 -25.16 -10.66 -27.81
N LEU A 646 -24.78 -9.49 -27.27
CA LEU A 646 -23.60 -8.76 -27.72
C LEU A 646 -22.31 -9.45 -27.23
N PRO A 647 -21.27 -9.57 -28.07
CA PRO A 647 -19.98 -10.12 -27.64
C PRO A 647 -19.39 -9.25 -26.52
N GLY A 648 -19.29 -9.81 -25.31
CA GLY A 648 -18.74 -9.15 -24.11
C GLY A 648 -19.73 -8.87 -22.97
N SER A 649 -21.04 -9.04 -23.16
CA SER A 649 -22.06 -8.86 -22.11
C SER A 649 -22.39 -10.13 -21.31
N ARG A 650 -21.94 -11.31 -21.78
CA ARG A 650 -22.02 -12.60 -21.07
C ARG A 650 -21.32 -12.62 -19.70
N PHE A 651 -20.58 -11.57 -19.36
CA PHE A 651 -19.89 -11.39 -18.08
C PHE A 651 -20.71 -10.65 -17.02
N ALA A 652 -21.88 -10.09 -17.34
CA ALA A 652 -22.64 -9.27 -16.40
C ALA A 652 -23.24 -10.05 -15.21
N ASN A 653 -23.50 -11.36 -15.38
CA ASN A 653 -24.19 -12.21 -14.38
C ASN A 653 -23.29 -13.24 -13.68
N ARG A 654 -21.98 -13.19 -13.91
CA ARG A 654 -21.01 -14.11 -13.30
C ARG A 654 -19.94 -13.29 -12.58
N SER A 655 -19.90 -13.38 -11.26
CA SER A 655 -18.75 -12.89 -10.50
C SER A 655 -17.70 -14.00 -10.50
N GLU A 656 -16.61 -13.77 -11.23
CA GLU A 656 -15.42 -14.63 -11.23
C GLU A 656 -14.36 -13.95 -10.37
N TRP A 657 -13.72 -14.70 -9.48
CA TRP A 657 -12.53 -14.24 -8.76
C TRP A 657 -11.48 -15.34 -8.75
N ARG A 658 -10.23 -14.94 -8.56
CA ARG A 658 -9.06 -15.83 -8.59
C ARG A 658 -8.27 -15.63 -7.33
N ASP A 659 -7.87 -16.73 -6.70
CA ASP A 659 -7.05 -16.72 -5.51
C ASP A 659 -5.83 -17.61 -5.70
N TRP A 660 -4.72 -17.24 -5.06
CA TRP A 660 -3.46 -17.97 -5.17
C TRP A 660 -3.10 -18.60 -3.83
N SER A 661 -2.73 -19.87 -3.84
CA SER A 661 -2.14 -20.53 -2.66
C SER A 661 -0.73 -21.02 -2.96
N LEU A 662 0.16 -20.89 -1.99
CA LEU A 662 1.52 -21.40 -2.08
C LEU A 662 1.53 -22.92 -1.87
N GLU A 663 2.06 -23.66 -2.83
CA GLU A 663 2.24 -25.11 -2.75
C GLU A 663 3.60 -25.47 -2.16
N ALA A 664 4.67 -24.90 -2.73
CA ALA A 664 6.04 -25.18 -2.33
C ALA A 664 6.97 -24.01 -2.64
N ILE A 665 8.07 -23.94 -1.88
CA ILE A 665 9.19 -23.02 -2.11
C ILE A 665 10.40 -23.89 -2.46
N GLU A 666 11.04 -23.60 -3.59
CA GLU A 666 12.23 -24.31 -4.06
C GLU A 666 13.39 -23.32 -4.17
N LEU A 667 14.50 -23.61 -3.50
CA LEU A 667 15.74 -22.86 -3.66
C LEU A 667 16.61 -23.46 -4.78
N HIS A 668 17.17 -22.60 -5.62
CA HIS A 668 18.09 -22.98 -6.70
C HIS A 668 19.33 -22.09 -6.68
N PRO A 669 20.40 -22.48 -5.97
CA PRO A 669 21.65 -21.73 -5.94
C PRO A 669 22.15 -21.41 -7.36
N GLY A 670 22.62 -20.18 -7.58
CA GLY A 670 23.16 -19.74 -8.88
C GLY A 670 22.15 -19.51 -10.01
N ARG A 671 20.84 -19.77 -9.81
CA ARG A 671 19.80 -19.56 -10.82
C ARG A 671 18.68 -18.67 -10.30
N GLU A 672 18.33 -17.63 -11.06
CA GLU A 672 17.18 -16.77 -10.74
C GLU A 672 15.85 -17.56 -10.79
N GLY A 673 15.01 -17.35 -9.77
CA GLY A 673 13.67 -17.92 -9.70
C GLY A 673 12.56 -16.95 -10.12
N ASN A 674 11.37 -17.08 -9.52
CA ASN A 674 10.21 -16.23 -9.81
C ASN A 674 9.85 -15.25 -8.66
N VAL A 675 10.67 -15.17 -7.62
CA VAL A 675 10.50 -14.26 -6.48
C VAL A 675 11.39 -13.02 -6.64
N VAL A 676 10.81 -11.82 -6.52
CA VAL A 676 11.52 -10.55 -6.68
C VAL A 676 11.27 -9.62 -5.49
N THR A 677 12.25 -8.79 -5.17
CA THR A 677 12.15 -7.73 -4.14
C THR A 677 11.14 -6.63 -4.51
N LEU A 678 10.27 -6.26 -3.57
CA LEU A 678 9.31 -5.14 -3.73
C LEU A 678 9.95 -3.76 -3.54
N GLY A 679 11.04 -3.67 -2.79
CA GLY A 679 11.86 -2.46 -2.68
C GLY A 679 12.95 -2.37 -3.76
N GLY A 680 13.11 -1.21 -4.39
CA GLY A 680 14.24 -0.94 -5.27
C GLY A 680 15.51 -0.55 -4.52
N LEU A 681 16.68 -0.82 -5.10
CA LEU A 681 17.98 -0.33 -4.61
C LEU A 681 18.03 1.20 -4.77
N ARG A 682 18.25 1.92 -3.66
CA ARG A 682 18.61 3.35 -3.72
C ARG A 682 20.08 3.44 -4.06
N HIS A 683 20.43 4.13 -5.15
CA HIS A 683 21.82 4.21 -5.59
C HIS A 683 22.63 5.12 -4.64
N PRO A 684 23.85 4.74 -4.26
CA PRO A 684 24.76 5.60 -3.48
C PRO A 684 24.99 7.01 -4.07
N ALA A 685 24.74 7.20 -5.36
CA ALA A 685 24.82 8.49 -6.04
C ALA A 685 23.81 9.54 -5.52
N ASP A 686 22.78 9.13 -4.78
CA ASP A 686 21.85 10.02 -4.09
C ASP A 686 22.39 10.53 -2.73
N TYR A 687 23.44 9.89 -2.18
CA TYR A 687 24.09 10.28 -0.92
C TYR A 687 25.37 11.09 -1.10
N ALA A 688 25.87 11.20 -2.33
CA ALA A 688 27.07 11.99 -2.59
C ALA A 688 26.84 13.42 -2.08
N ILE A 689 27.61 13.80 -1.05
CA ILE A 689 27.80 15.18 -0.63
C ILE A 689 28.38 15.88 -1.86
N ARG A 690 27.51 16.49 -2.66
CA ARG A 690 27.91 17.23 -3.86
C ARG A 690 28.51 18.55 -3.41
N LEU A 691 29.81 18.53 -3.17
CA LEU A 691 30.64 19.72 -3.03
C LEU A 691 30.32 20.72 -4.16
N GLY A 692 30.03 21.97 -3.80
CA GLY A 692 30.06 23.09 -4.73
C GLY A 692 28.80 23.38 -5.55
N THR A 693 27.64 22.78 -5.26
CA THR A 693 26.36 23.32 -5.73
C THR A 693 25.53 23.77 -4.54
N GLY A 694 25.69 25.04 -4.12
CA GLY A 694 24.77 25.66 -3.18
C GLY A 694 23.34 25.34 -3.61
N ALA A 695 22.55 24.76 -2.71
CA ALA A 695 21.26 24.11 -2.99
C ALA A 695 20.56 24.74 -4.19
N ALA A 696 20.77 24.16 -5.38
CA ALA A 696 20.32 24.80 -6.61
C ALA A 696 18.82 25.05 -6.48
N ALA A 697 18.43 26.32 -6.48
CA ALA A 697 17.04 26.72 -6.26
C ALA A 697 16.16 25.89 -7.19
N GLU A 698 15.29 25.05 -6.60
CA GLU A 698 14.54 24.08 -7.37
C GLU A 698 13.74 24.81 -8.45
N ARG A 699 13.89 24.43 -9.73
CA ARG A 699 13.17 25.07 -10.85
C ARG A 699 11.99 24.21 -11.31
N ILE A 700 11.04 24.82 -12.02
CA ILE A 700 9.92 24.09 -12.64
C ILE A 700 10.42 23.46 -13.95
N GLY A 701 10.98 22.26 -13.88
CA GLY A 701 11.54 21.59 -15.07
C GLY A 701 10.52 21.11 -16.11
N LYS A 702 9.23 20.99 -15.74
CA LYS A 702 8.13 20.57 -16.64
C LYS A 702 6.95 21.56 -16.57
N PRO A 703 7.04 22.74 -17.22
CA PRO A 703 6.06 23.82 -17.06
C PRO A 703 4.63 23.43 -17.49
N LEU A 704 4.48 22.59 -18.52
CA LEU A 704 3.17 22.10 -18.99
C LEU A 704 2.49 21.10 -18.04
N LYS A 705 3.26 20.41 -17.18
CA LYS A 705 2.70 19.47 -16.18
C LYS A 705 1.95 20.27 -15.12
N TYR A 706 2.66 21.20 -14.50
CA TYR A 706 2.19 22.07 -13.44
C TYR A 706 1.61 23.36 -14.00
N LEU A 707 0.78 23.32 -15.03
CA LEU A 707 0.08 24.51 -15.49
C LEU A 707 -1.29 24.55 -14.82
N ASN A 708 -1.77 25.76 -14.46
CA ASN A 708 -3.09 25.93 -13.87
C ASN A 708 -4.17 25.22 -14.71
N THR A 709 -5.11 24.53 -14.05
CA THR A 709 -6.11 23.70 -14.73
C THR A 709 -6.99 24.51 -15.67
N GLY A 710 -7.35 25.74 -15.29
CA GLY A 710 -8.14 26.65 -16.12
C GLY A 710 -7.42 27.01 -17.42
N LEU A 711 -6.14 27.42 -17.31
CA LEU A 711 -5.32 27.76 -18.46
C LEU A 711 -5.06 26.54 -19.36
N LYS A 712 -4.85 25.36 -18.77
CA LYS A 712 -4.68 24.11 -19.51
C LYS A 712 -5.94 23.71 -20.27
N ASN A 713 -7.12 23.88 -19.67
CA ASN A 713 -8.39 23.59 -20.35
C ASN A 713 -8.65 24.58 -21.49
N LEU A 714 -8.36 25.87 -21.29
CA LEU A 714 -8.44 26.87 -22.36
C LEU A 714 -7.52 26.50 -23.54
N LEU A 715 -6.26 26.16 -23.26
CA LEU A 715 -5.30 25.77 -24.29
C LEU A 715 -5.78 24.55 -25.08
N LYS A 716 -6.35 23.54 -24.43
CA LYS A 716 -6.93 22.36 -25.11
C LYS A 716 -8.07 22.73 -26.05
N VAL A 717 -8.98 23.60 -25.62
CA VAL A 717 -10.10 24.05 -26.46
C VAL A 717 -9.57 24.82 -27.66
N VAL A 718 -8.59 25.72 -27.47
CA VAL A 718 -7.96 26.49 -28.57
C VAL A 718 -7.25 25.56 -29.56
N ILE A 719 -6.44 24.61 -29.07
CA ILE A 719 -5.72 23.64 -29.92
C ILE A 719 -6.70 22.76 -30.72
N GLY A 720 -7.85 22.39 -30.14
CA GLY A 720 -8.90 21.67 -30.88
C GLY A 720 -9.65 22.54 -31.88
N PHE A 721 -9.91 23.80 -31.52
CA PHE A 721 -10.66 24.74 -32.35
C PHE A 721 -9.90 25.11 -33.63
N ILE A 722 -8.58 25.32 -33.56
CA ILE A 722 -7.78 25.77 -34.71
C ILE A 722 -7.88 24.82 -35.92
N PRO A 723 -7.62 23.50 -35.83
CA PRO A 723 -7.77 22.59 -36.96
C PRO A 723 -9.20 22.52 -37.50
N ALA A 724 -10.20 22.56 -36.62
CA ALA A 724 -11.60 22.54 -37.01
C ALA A 724 -11.97 23.81 -37.80
N PHE A 725 -11.60 24.98 -37.29
CA PHE A 725 -11.85 26.26 -37.92
C PHE A 725 -11.15 26.36 -39.29
N LEU A 726 -9.87 26.02 -39.36
CA LEU A 726 -9.12 26.01 -40.62
C LEU A 726 -9.72 25.06 -41.66
N THR A 727 -10.17 23.87 -41.24
CA THR A 727 -10.81 22.92 -42.17
C THR A 727 -12.10 23.49 -42.72
N PHE A 728 -12.98 24.06 -41.88
CA PHE A 728 -14.24 24.63 -42.35
C PHE A 728 -14.03 25.89 -43.19
N SER A 729 -13.11 26.78 -42.81
CA SER A 729 -12.84 28.02 -43.54
C SER A 729 -12.23 27.76 -44.92
N LEU A 730 -11.43 26.70 -45.08
CA LEU A 730 -10.74 26.39 -46.33
C LEU A 730 -11.53 25.46 -47.26
N THR A 731 -12.51 24.70 -46.76
CA THR A 731 -13.22 23.68 -47.56
C THR A 731 -14.68 24.00 -47.86
N LYS A 732 -15.27 25.04 -47.26
CA LYS A 732 -16.69 25.36 -47.41
C LYS A 732 -16.91 26.69 -48.11
N ASP A 733 -17.68 26.64 -49.20
CA ASP A 733 -18.07 27.86 -49.94
C ASP A 733 -19.21 28.64 -49.27
N TRP A 734 -19.93 28.03 -48.33
CA TRP A 734 -21.05 28.67 -47.66
C TRP A 734 -20.59 29.39 -46.39
N TRP A 735 -20.80 30.71 -46.33
CA TRP A 735 -20.33 31.59 -45.25
C TRP A 735 -20.69 31.09 -43.84
N LEU A 736 -21.90 30.54 -43.65
CA LEU A 736 -22.35 30.04 -42.36
C LEU A 736 -21.49 28.85 -41.91
N LEU A 737 -21.26 27.87 -42.79
CA LEU A 737 -20.45 26.71 -42.43
C LEU A 737 -18.95 27.06 -42.37
N ALA A 738 -18.48 28.01 -43.18
CA ALA A 738 -17.08 28.44 -43.22
C ALA A 738 -16.64 29.12 -41.91
N TYR A 739 -17.46 30.03 -41.37
CA TYR A 739 -17.14 30.78 -40.16
C TYR A 739 -17.74 30.16 -38.88
N PHE A 740 -18.92 29.57 -38.95
CA PHE A 740 -19.60 28.98 -37.78
C PHE A 740 -19.52 27.44 -37.71
N GLY A 741 -19.02 26.74 -38.73
CA GLY A 741 -18.96 25.27 -38.75
C GLY A 741 -18.20 24.68 -37.56
N ALA A 742 -17.05 25.28 -37.19
CA ALA A 742 -16.28 24.86 -36.03
C ALA A 742 -17.05 25.09 -34.71
N PHE A 743 -17.76 26.21 -34.57
CA PHE A 743 -18.59 26.50 -33.40
C PHE A 743 -19.76 25.54 -33.27
N ILE A 744 -20.42 25.20 -34.38
CA ILE A 744 -21.51 24.22 -34.42
C ILE A 744 -20.98 22.84 -34.02
N TRP A 745 -19.85 22.41 -34.59
CA TRP A 745 -19.26 21.10 -34.32
C TRP A 745 -18.85 20.92 -32.85
N LEU A 746 -18.12 21.90 -32.32
CA LEU A 746 -17.73 21.90 -30.90
C LEU A 746 -18.95 22.10 -29.99
N GLY A 747 -19.93 22.90 -30.41
CA GLY A 747 -21.19 23.13 -29.70
C GLY A 747 -22.01 21.86 -29.51
N ILE A 748 -22.17 21.04 -30.55
CA ILE A 748 -22.83 19.72 -30.47
C ILE A 748 -22.11 18.85 -29.43
N THR A 749 -20.77 18.78 -29.49
CA THR A 749 -19.99 17.97 -28.56
C THR A 749 -20.08 18.49 -27.12
N CYS A 750 -20.05 19.81 -26.92
CA CYS A 750 -20.19 20.43 -25.60
C CYS A 750 -21.57 20.13 -25.00
N LEU A 751 -22.64 20.41 -25.75
CA LEU A 751 -24.02 20.19 -25.35
C LEU A 751 -24.28 18.72 -25.00
N ARG A 752 -23.78 17.80 -25.83
CA ARG A 752 -23.87 16.35 -25.57
C ARG A 752 -23.22 15.96 -24.24
N ASN A 753 -22.05 16.49 -23.91
CA ASN A 753 -21.38 16.18 -22.64
C ASN A 753 -22.13 16.75 -21.42
N ILE A 754 -22.75 17.91 -21.57
CA ILE A 754 -23.61 18.52 -20.54
C ILE A 754 -24.86 17.64 -20.34
N ILE A 755 -25.59 17.32 -21.42
CA ILE A 755 -26.81 16.48 -21.36
C ILE A 755 -26.50 15.11 -20.75
N GLN A 756 -25.42 14.46 -21.16
CA GLN A 756 -24.98 13.17 -20.59
C GLN A 756 -24.79 13.28 -19.08
N SER A 757 -24.07 14.31 -18.63
CA SER A 757 -23.74 14.49 -17.22
C SER A 757 -25.00 14.75 -16.38
N VAL A 758 -25.98 15.48 -16.93
CA VAL A 758 -27.28 15.76 -16.29
C VAL A 758 -28.19 14.52 -16.26
N LEU A 759 -28.28 13.76 -17.36
CA LEU A 759 -29.10 12.52 -17.43
C LEU A 759 -28.55 11.42 -16.51
N GLY A 760 -27.23 11.25 -16.47
CA GLY A 760 -26.55 10.34 -15.56
C GLY A 760 -26.74 10.74 -14.09
N GLY A 761 -26.77 12.04 -13.79
CA GLY A 761 -26.93 12.61 -12.45
C GLY A 761 -28.34 12.56 -11.84
N GLY A 762 -29.40 12.29 -12.61
CA GLY A 762 -30.75 12.22 -12.04
C GLY A 762 -31.90 12.55 -12.98
N GLY A 763 -31.61 13.11 -14.16
CA GLY A 763 -32.61 13.52 -15.15
C GLY A 763 -32.80 15.05 -15.21
N LEU A 764 -33.67 15.49 -16.11
CA LEU A 764 -33.92 16.92 -16.40
C LEU A 764 -34.78 17.63 -15.35
N VAL A 765 -35.35 16.89 -14.39
CA VAL A 765 -36.11 17.46 -13.28
C VAL A 765 -35.13 18.12 -12.30
N ARG A 766 -35.12 19.45 -12.28
CA ARG A 766 -34.32 20.26 -11.35
C ARG A 766 -34.63 19.83 -9.91
N SER A 767 -33.64 19.26 -9.22
CA SER A 767 -33.60 19.39 -7.77
C SER A 767 -33.11 20.81 -7.47
N PRO A 768 -33.85 21.63 -6.68
CA PRO A 768 -33.44 22.99 -6.33
C PRO A 768 -32.07 23.03 -5.61
N LEU A 769 -31.58 21.90 -5.11
CA LEU A 769 -30.33 21.75 -4.36
C LEU A 769 -29.07 21.62 -5.22
N LEU A 770 -29.18 21.20 -6.49
CA LEU A 770 -28.02 20.89 -7.33
C LEU A 770 -28.03 21.70 -8.63
N GLN A 771 -27.12 22.68 -8.69
CA GLN A 771 -26.83 23.38 -9.93
C GLN A 771 -26.16 22.43 -10.92
N TRP A 772 -26.53 22.53 -12.21
CA TRP A 772 -25.96 21.68 -13.28
C TRP A 772 -24.43 21.69 -13.31
N ASN A 773 -23.82 22.82 -12.91
CA ASN A 773 -22.37 22.98 -12.79
C ASN A 773 -21.71 21.94 -11.88
N ALA A 774 -22.40 21.41 -10.88
CA ALA A 774 -21.87 20.38 -9.98
C ALA A 774 -21.72 19.01 -10.67
N PHE A 775 -22.53 18.73 -11.68
CA PHE A 775 -22.45 17.48 -12.46
C PHE A 775 -21.47 17.58 -13.64
N ILE A 776 -21.07 18.80 -14.03
CA ILE A 776 -20.28 19.04 -15.23
C ILE A 776 -18.79 19.03 -14.92
N SER A 777 -18.05 18.07 -15.51
CA SER A 777 -16.58 18.10 -15.49
C SER A 777 -16.03 18.92 -16.67
N TRP A 778 -15.69 20.18 -16.42
CA TRP A 778 -15.10 21.08 -17.43
C TRP A 778 -13.82 20.53 -18.07
N SER A 779 -13.01 19.81 -17.30
CA SER A 779 -11.80 19.13 -17.81
C SER A 779 -12.12 18.03 -18.81
N ARG A 780 -13.21 17.27 -18.59
CA ARG A 780 -13.68 16.22 -19.51
C ARG A 780 -14.22 16.82 -20.79
N ILE A 781 -14.97 17.93 -20.68
CA ILE A 781 -15.45 18.70 -21.84
C ILE A 781 -14.26 19.22 -22.66
N ALA A 782 -13.28 19.86 -22.03
CA ALA A 782 -12.10 20.37 -22.72
C ALA A 782 -11.29 19.25 -23.42
N ASP A 783 -11.16 18.07 -22.80
CA ASP A 783 -10.56 16.90 -23.45
C ASP A 783 -11.39 16.46 -24.68
N SER A 784 -12.72 16.38 -24.57
CA SER A 784 -13.61 16.02 -25.69
C SER A 784 -13.55 17.04 -26.83
N LEU A 785 -13.48 18.33 -26.51
CA LEU A 785 -13.38 19.42 -27.49
C LEU A 785 -12.04 19.42 -28.24
N LEU A 786 -10.95 19.08 -27.55
CA LEU A 786 -9.63 18.91 -28.19
C LEU A 786 -9.68 17.81 -29.26
N TYR A 787 -10.08 16.60 -28.90
CA TYR A 787 -10.08 15.47 -29.83
C TYR A 787 -11.15 15.62 -30.92
N THR A 788 -12.34 16.14 -30.61
CA THR A 788 -13.35 16.35 -31.65
C THR A 788 -12.91 17.41 -32.67
N GLY A 789 -12.12 18.39 -32.26
CA GLY A 789 -11.53 19.36 -33.18
C GLY A 789 -10.63 18.72 -34.24
N PHE A 790 -9.76 17.80 -33.84
CA PHE A 790 -8.92 17.01 -34.76
C PHE A 790 -9.69 16.02 -35.63
N SER A 791 -10.93 15.66 -35.26
CA SER A 791 -11.75 14.77 -36.09
C SER A 791 -12.31 15.47 -37.33
N VAL A 792 -12.37 16.81 -37.36
CA VAL A 792 -12.90 17.57 -38.51
C VAL A 792 -12.03 17.41 -39.78
N PRO A 793 -10.71 17.67 -39.75
CA PRO A 793 -9.85 17.40 -40.91
C PRO A 793 -9.92 15.95 -41.41
N LEU A 794 -10.03 15.00 -40.48
CA LEU A 794 -10.10 13.58 -40.82
C LEU A 794 -11.42 13.22 -41.51
N LEU A 795 -12.55 13.59 -40.91
CA LEU A 795 -13.86 13.13 -41.37
C LEU A 795 -14.41 13.97 -42.52
N ASP A 796 -14.28 15.30 -42.46
CA ASP A 796 -14.90 16.19 -43.45
C ASP A 796 -14.00 16.43 -44.67
N TYR A 797 -12.70 16.61 -44.47
CA TYR A 797 -11.76 16.81 -45.58
C TYR A 797 -11.26 15.48 -46.17
N LEU A 798 -10.54 14.67 -45.39
CA LEU A 798 -9.88 13.47 -45.91
C LEU A 798 -10.88 12.38 -46.34
N VAL A 799 -11.78 11.97 -45.45
CA VAL A 799 -12.69 10.85 -45.74
C VAL A 799 -13.82 11.28 -46.67
N LYS A 800 -14.54 12.35 -46.34
CA LYS A 800 -15.71 12.76 -47.14
C LYS A 800 -15.30 13.41 -48.47
N THR A 801 -14.47 14.45 -48.43
CA THR A 801 -14.22 15.28 -49.63
C THR A 801 -13.19 14.66 -50.58
N VAL A 802 -12.06 14.17 -50.05
CA VAL A 802 -11.00 13.59 -50.88
C VAL A 802 -11.35 12.15 -51.26
N LEU A 803 -11.49 11.26 -50.28
CA LEU A 803 -11.64 9.83 -50.55
C LEU A 803 -12.99 9.46 -51.18
N LEU A 804 -14.11 9.90 -50.59
CA LEU A 804 -15.43 9.46 -51.03
C LEU A 804 -15.94 10.28 -52.23
N ASP A 805 -15.90 11.62 -52.15
CA ASP A 805 -16.44 12.50 -53.20
C ASP A 805 -15.53 12.55 -54.45
N HIS A 806 -14.26 12.94 -54.30
CA HIS A 806 -13.34 13.11 -55.44
C HIS A 806 -12.84 11.80 -56.06
N TYR A 807 -12.44 10.81 -55.24
CA TYR A 807 -11.84 9.57 -55.76
C TYR A 807 -12.87 8.48 -56.09
N LEU A 808 -13.94 8.35 -55.31
CA LEU A 808 -14.91 7.25 -55.43
C LEU A 808 -16.27 7.68 -56.01
N GLY A 809 -16.52 8.99 -56.18
CA GLY A 809 -17.81 9.50 -56.67
C GLY A 809 -18.99 9.24 -55.73
N VAL A 810 -18.72 8.95 -54.46
CA VAL A 810 -19.72 8.63 -53.43
C VAL A 810 -20.08 9.90 -52.66
N ASN A 811 -21.30 10.38 -52.86
CA ASN A 811 -21.87 11.56 -52.20
C ASN A 811 -23.33 11.29 -51.78
N THR A 812 -23.99 12.28 -51.15
CA THR A 812 -25.36 12.12 -50.66
C THR A 812 -26.37 11.84 -51.77
N SER A 813 -26.09 12.24 -53.02
CA SER A 813 -26.95 11.96 -54.18
C SER A 813 -26.70 10.61 -54.84
N THR A 814 -25.49 10.05 -54.76
CA THR A 814 -25.15 8.76 -55.41
C THR A 814 -25.40 7.56 -54.49
N ASN A 815 -24.84 7.57 -53.29
CA ASN A 815 -25.04 6.48 -52.33
C ASN A 815 -24.89 6.98 -50.87
N PRO A 816 -25.96 7.50 -50.27
CA PRO A 816 -25.91 8.03 -48.90
C PRO A 816 -25.59 6.94 -47.87
N VAL A 817 -26.00 5.68 -48.11
CA VAL A 817 -25.73 4.55 -47.20
C VAL A 817 -24.23 4.27 -47.12
N LEU A 818 -23.55 4.22 -48.26
CA LEU A 818 -22.11 3.99 -48.34
C LEU A 818 -21.32 5.17 -47.74
N LEU A 819 -21.74 6.41 -48.04
CA LEU A 819 -21.15 7.62 -47.48
C LEU A 819 -21.18 7.60 -45.94
N TYR A 820 -22.35 7.44 -45.33
CA TYR A 820 -22.51 7.45 -43.88
C TYR A 820 -21.87 6.22 -43.21
N SER A 821 -21.82 5.07 -43.89
CA SER A 821 -21.14 3.86 -43.39
C SER A 821 -19.63 4.04 -43.30
N ALA A 822 -19.01 4.57 -44.36
CA ALA A 822 -17.57 4.84 -44.40
C ALA A 822 -17.16 5.91 -43.38
N MET A 823 -17.96 6.98 -43.26
CA MET A 823 -17.74 8.02 -42.25
C MET A 823 -17.91 7.49 -40.82
N GLY A 824 -18.93 6.67 -40.56
CA GLY A 824 -19.15 6.01 -39.27
C GLY A 824 -17.98 5.10 -38.89
N LEU A 825 -17.47 4.29 -39.82
CA LEU A 825 -16.32 3.41 -39.60
C LEU A 825 -15.05 4.20 -39.26
N ALA A 826 -14.73 5.22 -40.06
CA ALA A 826 -13.56 6.08 -39.83
C ALA A 826 -13.63 6.78 -38.46
N ASN A 827 -14.81 7.30 -38.10
CA ASN A 827 -15.04 7.90 -36.80
C ASN A 827 -14.90 6.87 -35.65
N GLY A 828 -15.41 5.65 -35.82
CA GLY A 828 -15.25 4.56 -34.86
C GLY A 828 -13.77 4.18 -34.61
N ILE A 829 -12.97 4.06 -35.66
CA ILE A 829 -11.53 3.79 -35.57
C ILE A 829 -10.81 4.94 -34.86
N TYR A 830 -11.12 6.19 -35.23
CA TYR A 830 -10.56 7.38 -34.60
C TYR A 830 -10.87 7.44 -33.10
N ILE A 831 -12.13 7.19 -32.73
CA ILE A 831 -12.57 7.23 -31.34
C ILE A 831 -11.91 6.12 -30.52
N SER A 832 -11.89 4.90 -31.03
CA SER A 832 -11.24 3.75 -30.37
C SER A 832 -9.75 4.00 -30.15
N SER A 833 -9.05 4.52 -31.18
CA SER A 833 -7.61 4.78 -31.15
C SER A 833 -7.23 5.83 -30.11
N HIS A 834 -7.89 6.99 -30.08
CA HIS A 834 -7.54 8.01 -29.10
C HIS A 834 -8.01 7.66 -27.68
N ASN A 835 -9.07 6.86 -27.51
CA ASN A 835 -9.47 6.35 -26.19
C ASN A 835 -8.46 5.33 -25.62
N PHE A 836 -7.90 4.47 -26.48
CA PHE A 836 -6.74 3.66 -26.12
C PHE A 836 -5.54 4.54 -25.78
N PHE A 837 -5.30 5.59 -26.57
CA PHE A 837 -4.33 6.65 -26.28
C PHE A 837 -4.72 7.53 -25.07
N ARG A 838 -5.87 7.38 -24.43
CA ARG A 838 -6.19 8.03 -23.14
C ARG A 838 -6.09 7.06 -21.97
N GLY A 839 -5.94 5.77 -22.25
CA GLY A 839 -5.82 4.71 -21.25
C GLY A 839 -7.15 4.37 -20.57
N LEU A 840 -8.26 4.57 -21.27
CA LEU A 840 -9.58 4.12 -20.83
C LEU A 840 -9.67 2.57 -20.90
N PRO A 841 -10.60 1.94 -20.15
CA PRO A 841 -10.79 0.49 -20.18
C PRO A 841 -11.04 -0.03 -21.60
N ARG A 842 -10.55 -1.24 -21.90
CA ARG A 842 -10.73 -1.86 -23.23
C ARG A 842 -12.21 -2.03 -23.59
N SER A 843 -13.06 -2.33 -22.61
CA SER A 843 -14.51 -2.41 -22.77
C SER A 843 -15.12 -1.08 -23.20
N ALA A 844 -14.67 0.04 -22.64
CA ALA A 844 -15.14 1.38 -23.03
C ALA A 844 -14.67 1.77 -24.45
N ALA A 845 -13.45 1.40 -24.83
CA ALA A 845 -12.95 1.62 -26.19
C ALA A 845 -13.75 0.81 -27.23
N LEU A 846 -14.07 -0.45 -26.93
CA LEU A 846 -14.91 -1.32 -27.77
C LEU A 846 -16.35 -0.81 -27.85
N GLY A 847 -16.96 -0.43 -26.72
CA GLY A 847 -18.32 0.15 -26.70
C GLY A 847 -18.43 1.42 -27.54
N ASN A 848 -17.39 2.26 -27.52
CA ASN A 848 -17.32 3.47 -28.34
C ASN A 848 -17.13 3.20 -29.84
N MET A 849 -16.58 2.05 -30.22
CA MET A 849 -16.50 1.63 -31.62
C MET A 849 -17.87 1.14 -32.12
N PHE A 850 -18.57 0.33 -31.33
CA PHE A 850 -19.93 -0.14 -31.64
C PHE A 850 -20.94 1.02 -31.75
N ARG A 851 -20.76 2.06 -30.94
CA ARG A 851 -21.53 3.32 -31.03
C ARG A 851 -21.55 3.91 -32.44
N SER A 852 -20.41 3.90 -33.14
CA SER A 852 -20.34 4.46 -34.50
C SER A 852 -21.11 3.61 -35.52
N ILE A 853 -21.18 2.30 -35.33
CA ILE A 853 -22.00 1.39 -36.16
C ILE A 853 -23.49 1.69 -35.97
N LEU A 854 -23.92 1.85 -34.71
CA LEU A 854 -25.31 2.19 -34.38
C LEU A 854 -25.72 3.60 -34.85
N SER A 855 -24.76 4.49 -35.13
CA SER A 855 -25.05 5.84 -35.63
C SER A 855 -25.34 5.90 -37.13
N ILE A 856 -24.99 4.85 -37.90
CA ILE A 856 -25.18 4.83 -39.36
C ILE A 856 -26.67 4.89 -39.75
N PRO A 857 -27.56 4.02 -39.21
CA PRO A 857 -28.99 4.10 -39.54
C PRO A 857 -29.62 5.42 -39.11
N LEU A 858 -29.17 5.98 -37.98
CA LEU A 858 -29.66 7.25 -37.46
C LEU A 858 -29.23 8.44 -38.34
N ALA A 859 -28.01 8.43 -38.86
CA ALA A 859 -27.54 9.45 -39.79
C ALA A 859 -28.34 9.44 -41.10
N ILE A 860 -28.66 8.24 -41.63
CA ILE A 860 -29.53 8.09 -42.80
C ILE A 860 -30.93 8.65 -42.51
N LEU A 861 -31.50 8.31 -41.35
CA LEU A 861 -32.82 8.83 -40.93
C LEU A 861 -32.84 10.35 -40.80
N PHE A 862 -31.81 10.96 -40.21
CA PHE A 862 -31.71 12.42 -40.13
C PHE A 862 -31.54 13.06 -41.50
N ASN A 863 -30.73 12.46 -42.38
CA ASN A 863 -30.56 12.93 -43.75
C ASN A 863 -31.88 12.92 -44.52
N THR A 864 -32.67 11.83 -44.44
CA THR A 864 -33.97 11.74 -45.12
C THR A 864 -34.99 12.71 -44.54
N LEU A 865 -35.07 12.85 -43.21
CA LEU A 865 -35.99 13.79 -42.56
C LEU A 865 -35.70 15.24 -42.96
N ILE A 866 -34.43 15.66 -42.95
CA ILE A 866 -34.03 17.01 -43.35
C ILE A 866 -34.32 17.22 -44.84
N ALA A 867 -34.05 16.22 -45.69
CA ALA A 867 -34.41 16.28 -47.11
C ALA A 867 -35.91 16.53 -47.30
N SER A 868 -36.77 15.76 -46.62
CA SER A 868 -38.23 15.90 -46.73
C SER A 868 -38.72 17.28 -46.27
N ILE A 869 -38.15 17.84 -45.20
CA ILE A 869 -38.50 19.19 -44.72
C ILE A 869 -38.08 20.25 -45.75
N LEU A 870 -36.89 20.15 -46.32
CA LEU A 870 -36.39 21.11 -47.32
C LEU A 870 -37.18 21.02 -48.63
N HIS A 871 -37.58 19.82 -49.05
CA HIS A 871 -38.48 19.62 -50.17
C HIS A 871 -39.87 20.20 -49.90
N ALA A 872 -40.42 20.00 -48.68
CA ALA A 872 -41.70 20.58 -48.27
C ALA A 872 -41.67 22.12 -48.20
N ALA A 873 -40.51 22.71 -47.91
CA ALA A 873 -40.27 24.15 -47.94
C ALA A 873 -39.94 24.70 -49.35
N SER A 874 -40.00 23.86 -50.39
CA SER A 874 -39.73 24.22 -51.80
C SER A 874 -38.34 24.84 -52.04
N ILE A 875 -37.32 24.44 -51.28
CA ILE A 875 -35.95 24.93 -51.45
C ILE A 875 -35.25 24.17 -52.60
N PRO A 876 -34.69 24.86 -53.62
CA PRO A 876 -33.97 24.21 -54.71
C PRO A 876 -32.57 23.73 -54.28
N GLY A 877 -32.08 22.63 -54.87
CA GLY A 877 -30.71 22.15 -54.64
C GLY A 877 -30.48 21.42 -53.31
N VAL A 878 -31.51 20.74 -52.78
CA VAL A 878 -31.50 20.03 -51.49
C VAL A 878 -30.30 19.08 -51.35
N ASP A 879 -29.96 18.32 -52.39
CA ASP A 879 -28.85 17.35 -52.34
C ASP A 879 -27.49 18.02 -52.15
N GLY A 880 -27.26 19.17 -52.78
CA GLY A 880 -26.03 19.95 -52.58
C GLY A 880 -25.93 20.57 -51.19
N ILE A 881 -27.06 20.93 -50.59
CA ILE A 881 -27.12 21.39 -49.20
C ILE A 881 -26.83 20.22 -48.24
N LEU A 882 -27.46 19.07 -48.45
CA LEU A 882 -27.24 17.87 -47.63
C LEU A 882 -25.79 17.37 -47.69
N GLN A 883 -25.15 17.38 -48.87
CA GLN A 883 -23.73 17.03 -49.01
C GLN A 883 -22.81 17.95 -48.19
N LYS A 884 -23.12 19.25 -48.13
CA LYS A 884 -22.39 20.23 -47.30
C LYS A 884 -22.57 19.96 -45.80
N TRP A 885 -23.75 19.48 -45.39
CA TRP A 885 -24.07 19.13 -44.00
C TRP A 885 -23.77 17.68 -43.60
N ALA A 886 -23.46 16.78 -44.53
CA ALA A 886 -23.34 15.35 -44.28
C ALA A 886 -22.41 15.00 -43.10
N ALA A 887 -21.26 15.69 -42.99
CA ALA A 887 -20.35 15.49 -41.86
C ALA A 887 -20.96 15.91 -40.52
N VAL A 888 -21.72 17.01 -40.49
CA VAL A 888 -22.40 17.50 -39.29
C VAL A 888 -23.57 16.58 -38.91
N ILE A 889 -24.33 16.08 -39.89
CA ILE A 889 -25.43 15.11 -39.69
C ILE A 889 -24.88 13.79 -39.11
N SER A 890 -23.80 13.27 -39.69
CA SER A 890 -23.12 12.06 -39.20
C SER A 890 -22.60 12.24 -37.77
N LYS A 891 -22.00 13.39 -37.48
CA LYS A 891 -21.51 13.75 -36.15
C LYS A 891 -22.65 13.85 -35.13
N PHE A 892 -23.73 14.54 -35.47
CA PHE A 892 -24.91 14.68 -34.61
C PHE A 892 -25.53 13.33 -34.29
N ALA A 893 -25.72 12.45 -35.29
CA ALA A 893 -26.19 11.08 -35.08
C ALA A 893 -25.28 10.28 -34.14
N SER A 894 -23.96 10.36 -34.31
CA SER A 894 -22.99 9.71 -33.43
C SER A 894 -23.09 10.19 -31.98
N ASP A 895 -23.24 11.50 -31.77
CA ASP A 895 -23.35 12.10 -30.43
C ASP A 895 -24.71 11.82 -29.76
N CYS A 896 -25.81 11.69 -30.51
CA CYS A 896 -27.11 11.24 -29.99
C CYS A 896 -27.03 9.81 -29.45
N VAL A 897 -26.49 8.87 -30.23
CA VAL A 897 -26.28 7.48 -29.79
C VAL A 897 -25.35 7.46 -28.56
N ALA A 898 -24.31 8.30 -28.58
CA ALA A 898 -23.39 8.44 -27.45
C ALA A 898 -24.06 8.95 -26.17
N GLY A 899 -24.98 9.91 -26.27
CA GLY A 899 -25.74 10.44 -25.13
C GLY A 899 -26.61 9.37 -24.48
N VAL A 900 -27.22 8.48 -25.27
CA VAL A 900 -28.06 7.38 -24.77
C VAL A 900 -27.21 6.28 -24.13
N ILE A 901 -26.20 5.75 -24.84
CA ILE A 901 -25.39 4.62 -24.35
C ILE A 901 -24.61 5.01 -23.09
N GLU A 902 -23.91 6.15 -23.11
CA GLU A 902 -23.13 6.58 -21.96
C GLU A 902 -24.03 7.07 -20.82
N GLY A 903 -25.18 7.69 -21.11
CA GLY A 903 -26.16 8.07 -20.09
C GLY A 903 -26.76 6.87 -19.35
N LEU A 904 -27.05 5.77 -20.05
CA LEU A 904 -27.51 4.52 -19.43
C LEU A 904 -26.40 3.84 -18.62
N ALA A 905 -25.16 3.83 -19.13
CA ALA A 905 -24.02 3.30 -18.41
C ALA A 905 -23.74 4.09 -17.11
N ASP A 906 -23.70 5.42 -17.19
CA ASP A 906 -23.50 6.31 -16.03
C ASP A 906 -24.65 6.14 -15.02
N ARG A 907 -25.90 5.96 -15.49
CA ARG A 907 -27.05 5.64 -14.63
C ARG A 907 -26.84 4.34 -13.84
N GLN A 908 -26.44 3.26 -14.52
CA GLN A 908 -26.25 1.96 -13.87
C GLN A 908 -25.08 2.00 -12.88
N THR A 909 -23.99 2.68 -13.23
CA THR A 909 -22.86 2.92 -12.33
C THR A 909 -23.28 3.69 -11.09
N ASN A 910 -24.06 4.77 -11.24
CA ASN A 910 -24.54 5.54 -10.10
C ASN A 910 -25.44 4.70 -9.18
N ILE A 911 -26.40 3.93 -9.72
CA ILE A 911 -27.25 3.04 -8.92
C ILE A 911 -26.40 2.02 -8.14
N ARG A 912 -25.44 1.37 -8.79
CA ARG A 912 -24.56 0.39 -8.13
C ARG A 912 -23.75 1.00 -6.98
N ILE A 913 -23.19 2.19 -7.20
CA ILE A 913 -22.45 2.92 -6.15
C ILE A 913 -23.39 3.23 -4.99
N ARG A 914 -24.61 3.71 -5.27
CA ARG A 914 -25.57 4.05 -4.22
C ARG A 914 -26.05 2.83 -3.44
N LEU A 915 -26.24 1.68 -4.08
CA LEU A 915 -26.57 0.44 -3.39
C LEU A 915 -25.47 0.05 -2.40
N ALA A 916 -24.20 0.19 -2.79
CA ALA A 916 -23.08 -0.05 -1.89
C ALA A 916 -23.02 0.96 -0.72
N ASP A 917 -23.22 2.25 -1.00
CA ASP A 917 -23.26 3.32 0.02
C ASP A 917 -24.35 3.06 1.07
N TYR A 918 -25.58 2.77 0.62
CA TYR A 918 -26.69 2.45 1.53
C TYR A 918 -26.43 1.17 2.30
N LYS A 919 -25.97 0.09 1.64
CA LYS A 919 -25.70 -1.18 2.32
C LYS A 919 -24.68 -0.98 3.44
N SER A 920 -23.59 -0.26 3.18
CA SER A 920 -22.58 0.05 4.20
C SER A 920 -23.18 0.78 5.40
N LYS A 921 -24.03 1.79 5.16
CA LYS A 921 -24.66 2.56 6.24
C LYS A 921 -25.77 1.85 6.98
N LEU A 922 -26.53 1.00 6.31
CA LEU A 922 -27.55 0.17 6.93
C LEU A 922 -26.90 -0.90 7.83
N THR A 923 -25.82 -1.55 7.38
CA THR A 923 -25.06 -2.47 8.24
C THR A 923 -24.54 -1.76 9.49
N HIS A 924 -24.02 -0.53 9.35
CA HIS A 924 -23.61 0.28 10.50
C HIS A 924 -24.80 0.62 11.42
N LEU A 925 -25.94 1.03 10.86
CA LEU A 925 -27.15 1.35 11.62
C LEU A 925 -27.66 0.15 12.42
N PHE A 926 -27.77 -1.02 11.81
CA PHE A 926 -28.21 -2.24 12.49
C PHE A 926 -27.21 -2.69 13.56
N GLY A 927 -25.90 -2.49 13.33
CA GLY A 927 -24.88 -2.70 14.35
C GLY A 927 -25.02 -1.77 15.54
N LEU A 928 -25.28 -0.47 15.31
CA LEU A 928 -25.56 0.50 16.39
C LEU A 928 -26.82 0.12 17.18
N PHE A 929 -27.87 -0.34 16.48
CA PHE A 929 -29.10 -0.82 17.12
C PHE A 929 -28.82 -2.04 18.00
N ALA A 930 -28.12 -3.05 17.49
CA ALA A 930 -27.77 -4.24 18.26
C ALA A 930 -26.90 -3.92 19.48
N HIS A 931 -25.97 -2.96 19.36
CA HIS A 931 -25.15 -2.54 20.49
C HIS A 931 -25.97 -1.78 21.55
N LEU A 932 -26.92 -0.95 21.13
CA LEU A 932 -27.84 -0.26 22.03
C LEU A 932 -28.76 -1.25 22.76
N ASP A 933 -29.26 -2.27 22.04
CA ASP A 933 -30.06 -3.38 22.58
C ASP A 933 -29.30 -4.20 23.62
N MET A 934 -27.99 -4.45 23.40
CA MET A 934 -27.13 -5.10 24.39
C MET A 934 -26.89 -4.26 25.65
N LEU A 935 -26.88 -2.93 25.54
CA LEU A 935 -26.68 -2.02 26.68
C LEU A 935 -27.95 -1.85 27.51
N PHE A 936 -29.13 -1.93 26.89
CA PHE A 936 -30.43 -1.75 27.54
C PHE A 936 -31.38 -2.92 27.25
N PRO A 937 -31.05 -4.14 27.70
CA PRO A 937 -31.88 -5.33 27.41
C PRO A 937 -33.27 -5.30 28.07
N GLU A 938 -33.47 -4.43 29.06
CA GLU A 938 -34.74 -4.27 29.79
C GLU A 938 -35.68 -3.24 29.14
N GLU A 939 -35.18 -2.42 28.21
CA GLU A 939 -35.97 -1.36 27.55
C GLU A 939 -36.31 -1.73 26.11
N ASP A 940 -37.48 -1.31 25.63
CA ASP A 940 -37.80 -1.40 24.20
C ASP A 940 -37.03 -0.31 23.43
N VAL A 941 -35.88 -0.70 22.90
CA VAL A 941 -34.99 0.19 22.14
C VAL A 941 -35.66 0.79 20.90
N LEU A 942 -36.63 0.09 20.30
CA LEU A 942 -37.39 0.64 19.17
C LEU A 942 -38.26 1.81 19.62
N ASP A 943 -38.88 1.72 20.80
CA ASP A 943 -39.71 2.79 21.36
C ASP A 943 -38.86 3.95 21.89
N MET A 944 -37.65 3.68 22.41
CA MET A 944 -36.67 4.72 22.73
C MET A 944 -36.30 5.55 21.49
N LEU A 945 -36.05 4.90 20.34
CA LEU A 945 -35.73 5.57 19.07
C LEU A 945 -36.92 6.38 18.51
N GLN A 946 -38.15 6.06 18.91
CA GLN A 946 -39.35 6.78 18.50
C GLN A 946 -39.52 8.11 19.25
N SER A 947 -39.05 8.21 20.50
CA SER A 947 -39.22 9.41 21.34
C SER A 947 -37.88 10.08 21.69
N PRO A 948 -37.54 11.21 21.03
CA PRO A 948 -36.28 11.93 21.25
C PRO A 948 -35.98 12.36 22.69
N LYS A 949 -36.99 12.45 23.55
CA LYS A 949 -36.86 12.87 24.96
C LYS A 949 -36.50 11.70 25.89
N MET A 950 -37.17 10.55 25.78
CA MET A 950 -36.83 9.38 26.60
C MET A 950 -35.44 8.86 26.28
N PHE A 951 -35.04 8.93 25.00
CA PHE A 951 -33.70 8.55 24.56
C PHE A 951 -32.56 9.32 25.26
N ILE A 952 -32.80 10.51 25.81
CA ILE A 952 -31.76 11.33 26.50
C ILE A 952 -31.80 11.13 28.01
N GLU A 953 -33.00 11.05 28.59
CA GLU A 953 -33.18 10.98 30.05
C GLU A 953 -32.60 9.69 30.65
N THR A 954 -32.49 8.62 29.85
CA THR A 954 -31.96 7.31 30.27
C THR A 954 -30.43 7.15 30.13
N MET A 955 -29.71 8.06 29.45
CA MET A 955 -28.37 7.73 28.90
C MET A 955 -27.14 8.32 29.64
N ASN A 956 -26.19 7.45 30.01
CA ASN A 956 -24.84 7.73 30.58
C ASN A 956 -23.80 8.21 29.52
N TYR A 957 -22.54 8.47 29.93
CA TYR A 957 -21.46 8.97 29.06
C TYR A 957 -21.17 8.10 27.82
N GLU A 958 -21.10 6.77 27.96
CA GLU A 958 -20.90 5.83 26.84
C GLU A 958 -22.03 5.88 25.79
N ALA A 959 -23.24 6.24 26.23
CA ALA A 959 -24.41 6.28 25.38
C ALA A 959 -24.52 7.60 24.56
N ARG A 960 -23.83 8.68 24.96
CA ARG A 960 -23.74 9.94 24.18
C ARG A 960 -22.97 9.79 22.87
N ASP A 961 -22.01 8.88 22.82
CA ASP A 961 -21.27 8.61 21.58
C ASP A 961 -22.13 7.81 20.58
N LEU A 962 -23.01 6.93 21.09
CA LEU A 962 -24.01 6.22 20.28
C LEU A 962 -25.06 7.17 19.71
N GLU A 963 -25.58 8.09 20.53
CA GLU A 963 -26.49 9.16 20.08
C GLU A 963 -25.92 9.93 18.89
N ARG A 964 -24.65 10.36 19.01
CA ARG A 964 -23.95 11.07 17.94
C ARG A 964 -23.77 10.19 16.70
N ALA A 965 -23.50 8.90 16.86
CA ALA A 965 -23.37 7.95 15.75
C ALA A 965 -24.70 7.75 15.00
N PHE A 966 -25.83 7.71 15.70
CA PHE A 966 -27.17 7.69 15.07
C PHE A 966 -27.45 8.98 14.31
N ILE A 967 -27.16 10.15 14.91
CA ILE A 967 -27.32 11.46 14.24
C ILE A 967 -26.50 11.51 12.94
N VAL A 968 -25.22 11.12 13.00
CA VAL A 968 -24.34 11.09 11.81
C VAL A 968 -24.86 10.14 10.73
N THR A 969 -25.33 8.97 11.14
CA THR A 969 -25.87 7.97 10.21
C THR A 969 -27.13 8.50 9.52
N ALA A 970 -28.04 9.13 10.26
CA ALA A 970 -29.25 9.73 9.70
C ALA A 970 -28.94 10.92 8.77
N LEU A 971 -27.97 11.78 9.13
CA LEU A 971 -27.52 12.88 8.28
C LEU A 971 -26.93 12.39 6.95
N ASP A 972 -26.16 11.30 6.97
CA ASP A 972 -25.61 10.69 5.76
C ASP A 972 -26.70 10.07 4.88
N LEU A 973 -27.66 9.36 5.46
CA LEU A 973 -28.80 8.77 4.75
C LEU A 973 -29.69 9.84 4.11
N MET A 974 -29.95 10.94 4.83
CA MET A 974 -30.64 12.11 4.31
C MET A 974 -29.84 12.74 3.16
N TYR A 975 -28.53 12.90 3.31
CA TYR A 975 -27.66 13.42 2.26
C TYR A 975 -27.68 12.54 1.01
N PHE A 976 -27.62 11.21 1.16
CA PHE A 976 -27.77 10.29 0.03
C PHE A 976 -29.09 10.54 -0.69
N TRP A 977 -30.21 10.51 0.01
CA TRP A 977 -31.54 10.64 -0.59
C TRP A 977 -31.78 11.98 -1.30
N MET A 978 -31.31 13.08 -0.72
CA MET A 978 -31.59 14.44 -1.21
C MET A 978 -30.55 14.96 -2.20
N TYR A 979 -29.29 14.54 -2.09
CA TYR A 979 -28.18 15.12 -2.85
C TYR A 979 -27.51 14.13 -3.83
N GLN A 980 -27.47 12.83 -3.53
CA GLN A 980 -26.72 11.89 -4.38
C GLN A 980 -27.52 11.39 -5.59
N PRO A 981 -26.87 11.24 -6.77
CA PRO A 981 -27.55 10.88 -8.01
C PRO A 981 -28.13 9.47 -7.92
N ARG A 982 -29.42 9.33 -8.28
CA ARG A 982 -30.16 8.05 -8.29
C ARG A 982 -30.28 7.33 -6.94
N ALA A 983 -29.93 7.98 -5.83
CA ALA A 983 -30.02 7.41 -4.50
C ALA A 983 -31.46 7.02 -4.11
N ARG A 984 -32.47 7.80 -4.53
CA ARG A 984 -33.88 7.46 -4.28
C ARG A 984 -34.27 6.09 -4.84
N LYS A 985 -33.83 5.79 -6.07
CA LYS A 985 -34.12 4.50 -6.71
C LYS A 985 -33.34 3.37 -6.06
N ALA A 986 -32.10 3.61 -5.64
CA ALA A 986 -31.31 2.61 -4.92
C ALA A 986 -31.97 2.25 -3.58
N LEU A 987 -32.42 3.24 -2.79
CA LEU A 987 -33.13 2.97 -1.54
C LEU A 987 -34.45 2.22 -1.78
N GLN A 988 -35.21 2.57 -2.82
CA GLN A 988 -36.44 1.84 -3.18
C GLN A 988 -36.19 0.35 -3.43
N LEU A 989 -35.11 0.00 -4.12
CA LEU A 989 -34.71 -1.39 -4.37
C LEU A 989 -34.33 -2.10 -3.07
N ILE A 990 -33.60 -1.43 -2.17
CA ILE A 990 -33.22 -2.04 -0.89
C ILE A 990 -34.46 -2.30 -0.02
N ILE A 991 -35.40 -1.35 0.02
CA ILE A 991 -36.65 -1.50 0.78
C ILE A 991 -37.50 -2.66 0.25
N GLU A 992 -37.38 -3.06 -1.03
CA GLU A 992 -38.08 -4.25 -1.55
C GLU A 992 -37.59 -5.55 -0.89
N ASP A 993 -36.35 -5.58 -0.42
CA ASP A 993 -35.71 -6.75 0.19
C ASP A 993 -35.68 -6.69 1.74
N MET A 994 -36.13 -5.59 2.36
CA MET A 994 -36.10 -5.40 3.81
C MET A 994 -37.25 -6.12 4.52
N SER A 995 -36.99 -6.66 5.71
CA SER A 995 -38.03 -7.14 6.62
C SER A 995 -38.84 -5.98 7.24
N THR A 996 -40.00 -6.28 7.81
CA THR A 996 -40.82 -5.25 8.51
C THR A 996 -40.09 -4.67 9.72
N GLU A 997 -39.33 -5.48 10.45
CA GLU A 997 -38.50 -5.04 11.59
C GLU A 997 -37.34 -4.16 11.13
N GLU A 998 -36.60 -4.58 10.09
CA GLU A 998 -35.49 -3.80 9.52
C GLU A 998 -35.98 -2.43 9.04
N TRP A 999 -37.16 -2.38 8.40
CA TRP A 999 -37.80 -1.13 8.01
C TRP A 999 -38.14 -0.26 9.21
N LEU A 1000 -38.68 -0.84 10.29
CA LEU A 1000 -39.07 -0.10 11.49
C LEU A 1000 -37.85 0.51 12.18
N ILE A 1001 -36.76 -0.24 12.34
CA ILE A 1001 -35.47 0.24 12.86
C ILE A 1001 -34.93 1.37 11.98
N PHE A 1002 -34.93 1.17 10.66
CA PHE A 1002 -34.48 2.17 9.71
C PHE A 1002 -35.30 3.47 9.82
N TYR A 1003 -36.63 3.37 9.77
CA TYR A 1003 -37.52 4.53 9.77
C TYR A 1003 -37.46 5.29 11.10
N ARG A 1004 -37.54 4.59 12.24
CA ARG A 1004 -37.54 5.21 13.57
C ARG A 1004 -36.21 5.90 13.85
N SER A 1005 -35.08 5.31 13.47
CA SER A 1005 -33.78 5.98 13.60
C SER A 1005 -33.68 7.30 12.80
N GLN A 1006 -34.42 7.48 11.70
CA GLN A 1006 -34.42 8.75 10.96
C GLN A 1006 -35.16 9.88 11.70
N LEU A 1007 -36.07 9.57 12.63
CA LEU A 1007 -36.83 10.57 13.39
C LEU A 1007 -35.93 11.42 14.30
N ILE A 1008 -34.72 10.97 14.59
CA ILE A 1008 -33.70 11.74 15.32
C ILE A 1008 -33.39 13.09 14.64
N LEU A 1009 -33.61 13.20 13.32
CA LEU A 1009 -33.45 14.43 12.54
C LEU A 1009 -34.44 15.55 12.91
N LYS A 1010 -35.44 15.30 13.76
CA LYS A 1010 -36.32 16.36 14.29
C LYS A 1010 -35.63 17.24 15.34
N ARG A 1011 -34.44 16.84 15.82
CA ARG A 1011 -33.69 17.49 16.91
C ARG A 1011 -32.82 18.64 16.41
N TYR A 1012 -33.45 19.71 15.94
CA TYR A 1012 -32.74 20.83 15.33
C TYR A 1012 -31.75 21.54 16.26
N ARG A 1013 -32.03 21.64 17.57
CA ARG A 1013 -31.15 22.34 18.52
C ARG A 1013 -29.83 21.59 18.71
N GLU A 1014 -29.91 20.29 18.96
CA GLU A 1014 -28.75 19.44 19.25
C GLU A 1014 -27.93 19.18 18.00
N ILE A 1015 -28.58 18.92 16.87
CA ILE A 1015 -27.89 18.74 15.59
C ILE A 1015 -27.17 20.04 15.19
N SER A 1016 -27.80 21.21 15.37
CA SER A 1016 -27.14 22.50 15.10
C SER A 1016 -25.93 22.72 16.01
N GLN A 1017 -26.04 22.36 17.31
CA GLN A 1017 -24.92 22.44 18.24
C GLN A 1017 -23.77 21.53 17.80
N ILE A 1018 -24.05 20.28 17.41
CA ILE A 1018 -23.04 19.32 16.92
C ILE A 1018 -22.31 19.88 15.68
N PHE A 1019 -23.01 20.56 14.77
CA PHE A 1019 -22.37 21.24 13.63
C PHE A 1019 -21.44 22.38 14.06
N VAL A 1020 -21.86 23.20 15.02
CA VAL A 1020 -21.06 24.33 15.56
C VAL A 1020 -19.85 23.83 16.33
N ASP A 1021 -20.01 22.75 17.10
CA ASP A 1021 -18.96 22.12 17.91
C ASP A 1021 -17.88 21.46 17.06
N GLY A 1022 -18.17 21.18 15.79
CA GLY A 1022 -17.15 20.74 14.87
C GLY A 1022 -17.61 19.91 13.70
N LEU A 1023 -18.84 19.35 13.70
CA LEU A 1023 -19.55 18.63 12.61
C LEU A 1023 -18.70 18.12 11.43
N VAL A 1024 -18.37 19.08 10.59
CA VAL A 1024 -17.72 18.89 9.29
C VAL A 1024 -16.57 19.89 9.11
N GLY A 1025 -16.02 20.40 10.22
CA GLY A 1025 -14.98 21.40 10.32
C GLY A 1025 -15.46 22.84 10.13
N LYS A 1026 -14.51 23.74 9.81
CA LYS A 1026 -14.75 25.19 9.74
C LYS A 1026 -15.76 25.62 8.66
N HIS A 1027 -16.05 24.76 7.69
CA HIS A 1027 -16.96 25.04 6.57
C HIS A 1027 -18.34 24.40 6.79
N PHE A 1028 -18.80 24.33 8.05
CA PHE A 1028 -20.07 23.70 8.43
C PHE A 1028 -21.31 24.44 7.94
N SER A 1029 -21.22 25.74 7.62
CA SER A 1029 -22.37 26.57 7.27
C SER A 1029 -23.22 25.99 6.13
N LYS A 1030 -22.60 25.41 5.11
CA LYS A 1030 -23.32 24.77 3.99
C LYS A 1030 -24.07 23.50 4.42
N ALA A 1031 -23.42 22.66 5.21
CA ALA A 1031 -24.01 21.40 5.68
C ALA A 1031 -25.16 21.66 6.67
N LEU A 1032 -24.98 22.65 7.56
CA LEU A 1032 -26.01 23.08 8.50
C LEU A 1032 -27.23 23.67 7.78
N ALA A 1033 -27.00 24.56 6.81
CA ALA A 1033 -28.08 25.13 6.00
C ALA A 1033 -28.87 24.04 5.25
N PHE A 1034 -28.16 23.08 4.64
CA PHE A 1034 -28.77 21.94 3.98
C PHE A 1034 -29.64 21.11 4.94
N TYR A 1035 -29.13 20.80 6.14
CA TYR A 1035 -29.91 20.07 7.13
C TYR A 1035 -31.20 20.82 7.49
N LEU A 1036 -31.09 22.10 7.89
CA LEU A 1036 -32.22 22.90 8.34
C LEU A 1036 -33.30 23.08 7.27
N GLU A 1037 -32.92 23.16 6.00
CA GLU A 1037 -33.87 23.34 4.90
C GLU A 1037 -34.54 22.02 4.47
N GLN A 1038 -33.85 20.87 4.58
CA GLN A 1038 -34.25 19.64 3.88
C GLN A 1038 -34.74 18.50 4.77
N TYR A 1039 -34.50 18.53 6.08
CA TYR A 1039 -34.86 17.41 6.96
C TYR A 1039 -36.37 17.10 6.96
N GLY A 1040 -37.23 18.13 6.91
CA GLY A 1040 -38.69 17.97 6.90
C GLY A 1040 -39.20 17.29 5.63
N ASP A 1041 -38.69 17.72 4.46
CA ASP A 1041 -39.01 17.13 3.17
C ASP A 1041 -38.53 15.68 3.06
N TYR A 1042 -37.35 15.39 3.62
CA TYR A 1042 -36.80 14.04 3.70
C TYR A 1042 -37.72 13.11 4.49
N LEU A 1043 -38.11 13.49 5.71
CA LEU A 1043 -38.97 12.67 6.56
C LEU A 1043 -40.36 12.48 5.93
N THR A 1044 -40.94 13.53 5.35
CA THR A 1044 -42.21 13.43 4.60
C THR A 1044 -42.09 12.45 3.43
N GLY A 1045 -40.95 12.47 2.73
CA GLY A 1045 -40.62 11.51 1.67
C GLY A 1045 -40.58 10.06 2.18
N MET A 1046 -39.97 9.81 3.34
CA MET A 1046 -39.94 8.47 3.96
C MET A 1046 -41.34 7.98 4.32
N THR A 1047 -42.19 8.85 4.89
CA THR A 1047 -43.59 8.52 5.22
C THR A 1047 -44.39 8.13 3.97
N ARG A 1048 -44.22 8.84 2.85
CA ARG A 1048 -44.88 8.50 1.58
C ARG A 1048 -44.45 7.13 1.04
N ILE A 1049 -43.19 6.75 1.20
CA ILE A 1049 -42.71 5.41 0.80
C ILE A 1049 -43.37 4.34 1.66
N SER A 1050 -43.47 4.57 2.97
CA SER A 1050 -44.14 3.66 3.90
C SER A 1050 -45.60 3.43 3.49
N GLN A 1051 -46.33 4.52 3.22
CA GLN A 1051 -47.73 4.48 2.79
C GLN A 1051 -47.90 3.78 1.45
N ALA A 1052 -47.06 4.08 0.46
CA ALA A 1052 -47.13 3.48 -0.87
C ALA A 1052 -46.83 1.98 -0.88
N LYS A 1053 -46.08 1.48 0.11
CA LYS A 1053 -45.69 0.05 0.22
C LYS A 1053 -46.45 -0.72 1.31
N GLY A 1054 -47.38 -0.09 2.02
CA GLY A 1054 -48.12 -0.74 3.12
C GLY A 1054 -47.23 -1.14 4.31
N LEU A 1055 -46.08 -0.47 4.50
CA LEU A 1055 -45.14 -0.77 5.57
C LEU A 1055 -45.56 -0.08 6.88
N ALA A 1056 -45.40 -0.78 8.00
CA ALA A 1056 -45.70 -0.26 9.33
C ALA A 1056 -44.92 1.03 9.64
N THR A 1057 -45.62 2.01 10.20
CA THR A 1057 -45.02 3.26 10.73
C THR A 1057 -45.17 3.37 12.24
N ARG A 1058 -45.88 2.42 12.84
CA ARG A 1058 -46.10 2.23 14.27
C ARG A 1058 -45.64 0.83 14.60
#